data_AF-A0A1I5IRS8-F1
#
_entry.id   AF-A0A1I5IRS8-F1
#
_cell.length_a   1.000
_cell.length_b   1.000
_cell.length_c   1.000
_cell.angle_alpha   90.00
_cell.angle_beta   90.00
_cell.angle_gamma   90.00
#
_symmetry.space_group_name_H-M   'P 1'
#
loop_
_entity.id
_entity.type
_entity.pdbx_description
1 polymer ?
#
loop_
_entity_poly.entity_id
_entity_poly.type
_entity_poly.pdbx_seq_one_letter_code
_entity_poly.pdbx_strand_id
1 'polypeptide(L)'
;MDLMKITKVTEKFGISSRSLRYYEQVGLLQSQRPAFEKYRFYDSKNINRLQQILVLRKMQIPIKDILKIYESQDMAILVQSFVKRIEEIDDEINTLSQLKTYVNDFLNAMTAHGITQISALPLLYEMVESELLTIEKRDLSMERLNTLSDKLAKPLNMDIVTLPSMLVVTSVRMGSGLSDMDGFWDWLSSNQIPFGRPGSRTLFEYQHGNDIILMQKLDKPPGDCPFVYREFSGGLFAVSSAFTDEDLGALQYRMLQCFDDNPNYEVDFQHNGDLREATLIESVFSPDSKRERVNIFLPVKQRKPDFSDYNDFEQLQSITFEQIEEANPILREYDVDFHKIMPIYYPHYEVLENGEAEFIAWISERKLNTNVSVRLPFRIDIEFLAEKKSEEYLWGTTEGSLWFSHGNCTYTINGENYADKDLKSHAISFQQPVLGNEFSYSHMGDIPHDQYNKLTWIVGKEHFAVILNNEVRFCGVKFPYMDMNLHLQTPQTIIIGTNGQGKKLFRSIKISQLKTKPKANTKQGELIMNVKQSNNILPNLRQIVHPEYGENYWFNGCAAFLMECLGEKDFDYWFFAGLTGENFTQFYSKDYFRGNGIVDYNLSLENNQSYLENIFAKIGYASTNVPIKQLLANRGMYIQTLISYIDKGIPVILSDYGKNPHNRFSWGVLVGYEDYGKTLLYIGGDGQEPDRIAVEDLLPHGYEPENNHSHGWLFIGEKKEDISLKEIFRNCILTLPEVLSFENPSYCFGAKAFRAWASKIENGYYNGIKAEEFDPWGMYTVYICALATNSGGCKDFLEKAFQLNPDLTFIPQIVELYAQTGCYWNNDNGTDLEALGGGFNVTLNALQNKETPGQIAAKLLEFAKCIEDVVTLIESFQENKHG
;
A
#
# COMPACT_ATOMS: atom_id res chain seq x y z
N MET A 1 -18.42 23.17 50.16
CA MET A 1 -17.62 23.24 48.91
C MET A 1 -16.38 22.40 49.10
N ASP A 2 -16.44 21.12 48.73
CA ASP A 2 -15.88 20.08 49.59
C ASP A 2 -14.72 19.35 48.92
N LEU A 3 -13.64 20.11 48.72
CA LEU A 3 -12.54 19.76 47.82
C LEU A 3 -11.74 18.54 48.30
N MET A 4 -11.71 17.49 47.47
CA MET A 4 -11.06 16.23 47.77
C MET A 4 -9.94 15.91 46.76
N LYS A 5 -8.71 15.73 47.27
CA LYS A 5 -7.52 15.45 46.46
C LYS A 5 -7.66 14.12 45.70
N ILE A 6 -7.17 14.05 44.46
CA ILE A 6 -7.30 12.90 43.56
C ILE A 6 -6.88 11.57 44.20
N THR A 7 -5.82 11.54 45.01
CA THR A 7 -5.36 10.34 45.72
C THR A 7 -6.38 9.82 46.73
N LYS A 8 -7.06 10.72 47.46
CA LYS A 8 -8.17 10.35 48.34
C LYS A 8 -9.41 9.91 47.56
N VAL A 9 -9.65 10.45 46.37
CA VAL A 9 -10.77 10.02 45.50
C VAL A 9 -10.53 8.62 44.92
N THR A 10 -9.31 8.33 44.46
CA THR A 10 -8.93 7.00 43.96
C THR A 10 -9.05 5.94 45.06
N GLU A 11 -8.62 6.25 46.29
CA GLU A 11 -8.73 5.34 47.43
C GLU A 11 -10.19 5.15 47.88
N LYS A 12 -10.98 6.23 47.96
CA LYS A 12 -12.36 6.17 48.47
C LYS A 12 -13.33 5.44 47.54
N PHE A 13 -13.14 5.52 46.23
CA PHE A 13 -14.05 4.93 45.24
C PHE A 13 -13.46 3.72 44.51
N GLY A 14 -12.25 3.28 44.88
CA GLY A 14 -11.61 2.09 44.32
C GLY A 14 -11.33 2.20 42.81
N ILE A 15 -10.83 3.36 42.37
CA ILE A 15 -10.68 3.69 40.95
C ILE A 15 -9.25 4.18 40.64
N SER A 16 -8.70 3.79 39.49
CA SER A 16 -7.35 4.23 39.10
C SER A 16 -7.31 5.73 38.74
N SER A 17 -6.17 6.38 39.01
CA SER A 17 -5.96 7.78 38.61
C SER A 17 -5.96 7.96 37.08
N ARG A 18 -5.65 6.90 36.30
CA ARG A 18 -5.75 6.87 34.84
C ARG A 18 -7.21 6.89 34.38
N SER A 19 -8.08 6.18 35.09
CA SER A 19 -9.53 6.14 34.80
C SER A 19 -10.22 7.47 35.14
N LEU A 20 -9.87 8.11 36.26
CA LEU A 20 -10.36 9.47 36.58
C LEU A 20 -9.91 10.50 35.55
N ARG A 21 -8.64 10.43 35.09
CA ARG A 21 -8.12 11.25 33.99
C ARG A 21 -8.87 11.00 32.68
N TYR A 22 -9.19 9.75 32.35
CA TYR A 22 -9.96 9.42 31.14
C TYR A 22 -11.41 9.94 31.23
N TYR A 23 -12.08 9.80 32.37
CA TYR A 23 -13.43 10.34 32.56
C TYR A 23 -13.46 11.88 32.51
N GLU A 24 -12.36 12.54 32.87
CA GLU A 24 -12.20 13.98 32.61
C GLU A 24 -11.88 14.31 31.14
N GLN A 25 -11.05 13.50 30.47
CA GLN A 25 -10.64 13.67 29.07
C GLN A 25 -11.85 13.68 28.10
N VAL A 26 -12.97 13.07 28.51
CA VAL A 26 -14.25 13.10 27.80
C VAL A 26 -15.31 13.97 28.51
N GLY A 27 -14.91 14.94 29.35
CA GLY A 27 -15.81 15.94 29.94
C GLY A 27 -16.84 15.45 30.99
N LEU A 28 -16.94 14.13 31.23
CA LEU A 28 -17.84 13.54 32.22
C LEU A 28 -17.51 13.97 33.65
N LEU A 29 -16.25 14.30 33.95
CA LEU A 29 -15.81 14.84 35.23
C LEU A 29 -14.91 16.05 35.03
N GLN A 30 -14.77 16.85 36.09
CA GLN A 30 -13.83 17.95 36.17
C GLN A 30 -13.18 18.02 37.56
N SER A 31 -11.95 18.51 37.61
CA SER A 31 -11.24 18.86 38.85
C SER A 31 -10.76 20.30 38.80
N GLN A 32 -10.50 20.87 39.97
CA GLN A 32 -9.80 22.13 40.16
C GLN A 32 -8.43 21.87 40.82
N ARG A 33 -7.61 22.91 40.95
CA ARG A 33 -6.33 22.85 41.67
C ARG A 33 -6.18 24.12 42.52
N PRO A 34 -6.24 24.02 43.87
CA PRO A 34 -6.05 25.18 44.73
C PRO A 34 -4.63 25.75 44.59
N ALA A 35 -4.49 27.07 44.70
CA ALA A 35 -3.22 27.77 44.45
C ALA A 35 -2.03 27.29 45.31
N PHE A 36 -2.30 26.64 46.44
CA PHE A 36 -1.28 26.13 47.36
C PHE A 36 -0.82 24.69 47.07
N GLU A 37 -1.40 23.99 46.07
CA GLU A 37 -1.05 22.59 45.83
C GLU A 37 -1.20 22.13 44.37
N LYS A 38 -0.20 21.38 43.84
CA LYS A 38 -0.12 21.00 42.42
C LYS A 38 -1.02 19.81 42.00
N TYR A 39 -1.70 19.19 42.95
CA TYR A 39 -2.51 18.01 42.69
C TYR A 39 -3.96 18.38 42.34
N ARG A 40 -4.62 17.56 41.51
CA ARG A 40 -6.06 17.66 41.22
C ARG A 40 -6.87 17.50 42.51
N PHE A 41 -7.84 18.39 42.73
CA PHE A 41 -8.90 18.27 43.74
C PHE A 41 -10.26 18.29 43.05
N TYR A 42 -11.15 17.38 43.45
CA TYR A 42 -12.52 17.30 42.95
C TYR A 42 -13.45 17.95 43.96
N ASP A 43 -14.35 18.82 43.50
CA ASP A 43 -15.39 19.37 44.35
C ASP A 43 -16.52 18.36 44.56
N SER A 44 -17.43 18.68 45.46
CA SER A 44 -18.58 17.83 45.82
C SER A 44 -19.49 17.52 44.62
N LYS A 45 -19.61 18.43 43.64
CA LYS A 45 -20.42 18.21 42.43
C LYS A 45 -19.81 17.13 41.54
N ASN A 46 -18.50 17.15 41.35
CA ASN A 46 -17.80 16.14 40.56
C ASN A 46 -17.62 14.82 41.30
N ILE A 47 -17.54 14.82 42.65
CA ILE A 47 -17.65 13.60 43.45
C ILE A 47 -19.01 12.92 43.22
N ASN A 48 -20.12 13.67 43.20
CA ASN A 48 -21.45 13.11 42.95
C ASN A 48 -21.63 12.64 41.50
N ARG A 49 -21.10 13.38 40.52
CA ARG A 49 -21.14 12.95 39.11
C ARG A 49 -20.31 11.68 38.87
N LEU A 50 -19.19 11.55 39.57
CA LEU A 50 -18.36 10.33 39.52
C LEU A 50 -19.13 9.13 40.08
N GLN A 51 -19.88 9.30 41.17
CA GLN A 51 -20.73 8.24 41.71
C GLN A 51 -21.78 7.77 40.70
N GLN A 52 -22.42 8.68 39.98
CA GLN A 52 -23.40 8.35 38.94
C GLN A 52 -22.79 7.61 37.75
N ILE A 53 -21.64 8.07 37.24
CA ILE A 53 -20.89 7.38 36.16
C ILE A 53 -20.50 5.96 36.60
N LEU A 54 -20.04 5.80 37.84
CA LEU A 54 -19.69 4.49 38.37
C LEU A 54 -20.90 3.57 38.49
N VAL A 55 -22.08 4.08 38.84
CA VAL A 55 -23.33 3.29 38.85
C VAL A 55 -23.71 2.83 37.43
N LEU A 56 -23.68 3.72 36.44
CA LEU A 56 -23.98 3.37 35.04
C LEU A 56 -22.96 2.38 34.46
N ARG A 57 -21.68 2.53 34.81
CA ARG A 57 -20.63 1.55 34.43
C ARG A 57 -20.78 0.21 35.14
N LYS A 58 -21.28 0.19 36.38
CA LYS A 58 -21.63 -1.06 37.09
C LYS A 58 -22.83 -1.76 36.46
N MET A 59 -23.74 -1.01 35.82
CA MET A 59 -24.81 -1.54 34.97
C MET A 59 -24.32 -1.88 33.53
N GLN A 60 -23.00 -1.94 33.32
CA GLN A 60 -22.31 -2.29 32.07
C GLN A 60 -22.59 -1.39 30.87
N ILE A 61 -23.15 -0.19 31.09
CA ILE A 61 -23.37 0.75 29.99
C ILE A 61 -22.02 1.26 29.45
N PRO A 62 -21.74 1.16 28.14
CA PRO A 62 -20.50 1.63 27.54
C PRO A 62 -20.26 3.12 27.79
N ILE A 63 -18.99 3.54 27.95
CA ILE A 63 -18.64 4.95 28.18
C ILE A 63 -19.15 5.86 27.06
N LYS A 64 -19.18 5.36 25.81
CA LYS A 64 -19.72 6.10 24.65
C LYS A 64 -21.22 6.44 24.82
N ASP A 65 -21.97 5.60 25.51
CA ASP A 65 -23.42 5.81 25.70
C ASP A 65 -23.68 6.63 26.97
N ILE A 66 -22.85 6.48 28.02
CA ILE A 66 -22.85 7.36 29.20
C ILE A 66 -22.53 8.81 28.82
N LEU A 67 -21.66 9.02 27.83
CA LEU A 67 -21.39 10.33 27.26
C LEU A 67 -22.67 10.94 26.66
N LYS A 68 -23.33 10.22 25.76
CA LYS A 68 -24.59 10.65 25.13
C LYS A 68 -25.71 10.95 26.14
N ILE A 69 -25.78 10.19 27.23
CA ILE A 69 -26.71 10.40 28.35
C ILE A 69 -26.46 11.76 29.02
N TYR A 70 -25.19 12.10 29.27
CA TYR A 70 -24.81 13.35 29.94
C TYR A 70 -24.78 14.57 29.02
N GLU A 71 -24.64 14.37 27.72
CA GLU A 71 -24.61 15.41 26.69
C GLU A 71 -26.02 15.88 26.32
N SER A 72 -27.00 14.97 26.23
CA SER A 72 -28.36 15.29 25.78
C SER A 72 -29.30 15.82 26.87
N GLN A 73 -29.03 15.57 28.16
CA GLN A 73 -29.94 15.82 29.29
C GLN A 73 -31.38 15.31 29.12
N ASP A 74 -31.65 14.52 28.08
CA ASP A 74 -32.97 13.95 27.78
C ASP A 74 -33.02 12.52 28.30
N MET A 75 -33.99 12.27 29.18
CA MET A 75 -34.22 10.94 29.75
C MET A 75 -34.53 9.89 28.67
N ALA A 76 -34.96 10.28 27.47
CA ALA A 76 -35.21 9.36 26.36
C ALA A 76 -33.94 8.63 25.87
N ILE A 77 -32.77 9.29 25.82
CA ILE A 77 -31.52 8.66 25.37
C ILE A 77 -30.98 7.69 26.41
N LEU A 78 -31.16 8.02 27.69
CA LEU A 78 -30.88 7.11 28.80
C LEU A 78 -31.80 5.89 28.76
N VAL A 79 -33.11 6.10 28.55
CA VAL A 79 -34.07 5.00 28.40
C VAL A 79 -33.75 4.15 27.18
N GLN A 80 -33.38 4.71 26.02
CA GLN A 80 -32.96 3.93 24.85
C GLN A 80 -31.68 3.13 25.08
N SER A 81 -30.69 3.71 25.77
CA SER A 81 -29.46 2.99 26.11
C SER A 81 -29.73 1.85 27.10
N PHE A 82 -30.68 2.04 28.02
CA PHE A 82 -31.13 0.97 28.91
C PHE A 82 -32.00 -0.06 28.18
N VAL A 83 -32.90 0.34 27.28
CA VAL A 83 -33.70 -0.59 26.47
C VAL A 83 -32.80 -1.44 25.61
N LYS A 84 -31.82 -0.85 24.90
CA LYS A 84 -30.83 -1.61 24.14
C LYS A 84 -30.02 -2.56 25.01
N ARG A 85 -29.61 -2.13 26.21
CA ARG A 85 -28.89 -3.02 27.12
C ARG A 85 -29.81 -4.10 27.71
N ILE A 86 -31.08 -3.79 27.96
CA ILE A 86 -32.10 -4.77 28.37
C ILE A 86 -32.33 -5.76 27.24
N GLU A 87 -32.40 -5.35 25.98
CA GLU A 87 -32.50 -6.25 24.81
C GLU A 87 -31.26 -7.17 24.72
N GLU A 88 -30.06 -6.62 24.85
CA GLU A 88 -28.82 -7.43 24.88
C GLU A 88 -28.79 -8.41 26.07
N ILE A 89 -29.25 -7.96 27.25
CA ILE A 89 -29.38 -8.80 28.45
C ILE A 89 -30.50 -9.83 28.27
N ASP A 90 -31.60 -9.48 27.62
CA ASP A 90 -32.72 -10.36 27.34
C ASP A 90 -32.31 -11.41 26.31
N ASP A 91 -31.48 -11.09 25.33
CA ASP A 91 -30.86 -12.06 24.42
C ASP A 91 -29.89 -13.00 25.16
N GLU A 92 -29.09 -12.47 26.08
CA GLU A 92 -28.21 -13.27 26.95
C GLU A 92 -29.04 -14.15 27.90
N ILE A 93 -30.11 -13.62 28.50
CA ILE A 93 -31.07 -14.34 29.35
C ILE A 93 -31.83 -15.36 28.53
N ASN A 94 -32.23 -15.07 27.29
CA ASN A 94 -32.90 -16.01 26.40
C ASN A 94 -31.96 -17.17 26.09
N THR A 95 -30.69 -16.88 25.81
CA THR A 95 -29.64 -17.89 25.58
C THR A 95 -29.40 -18.73 26.84
N LEU A 96 -29.27 -18.10 28.01
CA LEU A 96 -29.10 -18.78 29.30
C LEU A 96 -30.37 -19.53 29.75
N SER A 97 -31.56 -19.05 29.40
CA SER A 97 -32.86 -19.66 29.69
C SER A 97 -33.10 -20.87 28.79
N GLN A 98 -32.69 -20.79 27.52
CA GLN A 98 -32.64 -21.94 26.63
C GLN A 98 -31.66 -22.99 27.17
N LEU A 99 -30.44 -22.59 27.56
CA LEU A 99 -29.48 -23.50 28.20
C LEU A 99 -30.03 -24.11 29.49
N LYS A 100 -30.66 -23.31 30.36
CA LYS A 100 -31.29 -23.78 31.59
C LYS A 100 -32.44 -24.74 31.30
N THR A 101 -33.26 -24.47 30.28
CA THR A 101 -34.33 -25.35 29.83
C THR A 101 -33.74 -26.68 29.38
N TYR A 102 -32.68 -26.66 28.58
CA TYR A 102 -31.96 -27.87 28.19
C TYR A 102 -31.40 -28.64 29.38
N VAL A 103 -30.74 -27.97 30.32
CA VAL A 103 -30.25 -28.62 31.56
C VAL A 103 -31.39 -29.19 32.39
N ASN A 104 -32.55 -28.53 32.43
CA ASN A 104 -33.70 -28.96 33.22
C ASN A 104 -34.48 -30.11 32.55
N ASP A 105 -34.63 -30.08 31.24
CA ASP A 105 -35.19 -31.19 30.45
C ASP A 105 -34.31 -32.43 30.60
N PHE A 106 -32.99 -32.22 30.56
CA PHE A 106 -32.01 -33.27 30.79
C PHE A 106 -32.09 -33.82 32.23
N LEU A 107 -32.21 -32.95 33.25
CA LEU A 107 -32.39 -33.35 34.65
C LEU A 107 -33.73 -34.08 34.90
N ASN A 108 -34.82 -33.64 34.25
CA ASN A 108 -36.13 -34.28 34.34
C ASN A 108 -36.10 -35.67 33.71
N ALA A 109 -35.45 -35.83 32.55
CA ALA A 109 -35.24 -37.13 31.94
C ALA A 109 -34.39 -38.04 32.83
N MET A 110 -33.30 -37.53 33.42
CA MET A 110 -32.50 -38.26 34.41
C MET A 110 -33.35 -38.77 35.59
N THR A 111 -34.26 -37.93 36.08
CA THR A 111 -35.11 -38.24 37.24
C THR A 111 -36.24 -39.21 36.88
N ALA A 112 -36.92 -39.01 35.74
CA ALA A 112 -38.01 -39.87 35.26
C ALA A 112 -37.53 -41.29 34.92
N HIS A 113 -36.31 -41.41 34.41
CA HIS A 113 -35.69 -42.70 34.08
C HIS A 113 -34.82 -43.26 35.22
N GLY A 114 -34.77 -42.59 36.39
CA GLY A 114 -34.10 -43.09 37.60
C GLY A 114 -32.58 -43.27 37.45
N ILE A 115 -31.94 -42.50 36.57
CA ILE A 115 -30.52 -42.68 36.25
C ILE A 115 -29.65 -41.94 37.26
N THR A 116 -28.84 -42.71 37.98
CA THR A 116 -28.07 -42.28 39.15
C THR A 116 -26.56 -42.39 38.97
N GLN A 117 -26.08 -42.80 37.79
CA GLN A 117 -24.66 -42.96 37.48
C GLN A 117 -24.25 -42.14 36.25
N ILE A 118 -23.11 -41.45 36.35
CA ILE A 118 -22.54 -40.57 35.31
C ILE A 118 -22.32 -41.31 33.98
N SER A 119 -22.02 -42.62 34.02
CA SER A 119 -21.80 -43.45 32.83
C SER A 119 -23.03 -43.59 31.92
N ALA A 120 -24.22 -43.25 32.38
CA ALA A 120 -25.46 -43.34 31.61
C ALA A 120 -25.89 -42.02 30.93
N LEU A 121 -25.09 -40.95 31.06
CA LEU A 121 -25.33 -39.65 30.43
C LEU A 121 -25.44 -39.70 28.88
N PRO A 122 -24.63 -40.48 28.13
CA PRO A 122 -24.77 -40.56 26.68
C PRO A 122 -26.10 -41.20 26.23
N LEU A 123 -26.56 -42.23 26.95
CA LEU A 123 -27.82 -42.93 26.67
C LEU A 123 -29.05 -42.06 26.97
N LEU A 124 -28.96 -41.21 27.99
CA LEU A 124 -29.96 -40.18 28.28
C LEU A 124 -30.09 -39.17 27.15
N TYR A 125 -28.96 -38.77 26.56
CA TYR A 125 -28.92 -37.83 25.45
C TYR A 125 -29.70 -38.36 24.24
N GLU A 126 -29.38 -39.59 23.81
CA GLU A 126 -30.08 -40.26 22.71
C GLU A 126 -31.58 -40.48 22.99
N MET A 127 -31.94 -40.81 24.24
CA MET A 127 -33.35 -40.99 24.63
C MET A 127 -34.14 -39.68 24.60
N VAL A 128 -33.59 -38.58 25.13
CA VAL A 128 -34.24 -37.25 25.14
C VAL A 128 -34.39 -36.68 23.73
N GLU A 129 -33.38 -36.89 22.88
CA GLU A 129 -33.42 -36.54 21.47
C GLU A 129 -34.53 -37.32 20.73
N SER A 130 -34.71 -38.61 21.07
CA SER A 130 -35.70 -39.48 20.42
C SER A 130 -37.17 -39.20 20.78
N GLU A 131 -37.52 -38.97 22.04
CA GLU A 131 -38.93 -38.72 22.39
C GLU A 131 -39.39 -37.30 22.00
N LEU A 132 -38.52 -36.29 22.14
CA LEU A 132 -38.92 -34.89 21.87
C LEU A 132 -39.17 -34.60 20.38
N LEU A 133 -38.69 -35.45 19.46
CA LEU A 133 -39.07 -35.42 18.03
C LEU A 133 -40.58 -35.64 17.79
N THR A 134 -41.35 -36.04 18.81
CA THR A 134 -42.82 -36.26 18.68
C THR A 134 -43.70 -35.06 19.07
N ILE A 135 -43.14 -33.98 19.64
CA ILE A 135 -43.89 -32.75 19.98
C ILE A 135 -43.28 -31.56 19.22
N GLU A 136 -44.13 -30.75 18.57
CA GLU A 136 -43.74 -29.73 17.58
C GLU A 136 -42.50 -28.87 17.96
N LYS A 137 -41.45 -29.01 17.14
CA LYS A 137 -40.25 -28.17 16.94
C LYS A 137 -39.59 -27.60 18.21
N ARG A 138 -38.78 -28.43 18.89
CA ARG A 138 -37.56 -27.99 19.60
C ARG A 138 -36.42 -28.98 19.35
N ASP A 139 -35.57 -28.69 18.36
CA ASP A 139 -34.32 -29.45 18.11
C ASP A 139 -33.38 -29.35 19.31
N LEU A 140 -33.07 -30.49 19.91
CA LEU A 140 -32.14 -30.71 21.01
C LEU A 140 -30.94 -31.52 20.47
N SER A 141 -30.13 -30.92 19.60
CA SER A 141 -28.95 -31.59 19.01
C SER A 141 -27.64 -31.17 19.67
N MET A 142 -26.64 -32.07 19.63
CA MET A 142 -25.27 -31.82 20.16
C MET A 142 -24.63 -30.59 19.51
N GLU A 143 -24.90 -30.42 18.22
CA GLU A 143 -24.47 -29.29 17.42
C GLU A 143 -25.03 -27.96 17.95
N ARG A 144 -26.30 -27.93 18.37
CA ARG A 144 -26.93 -26.72 18.94
C ARG A 144 -26.41 -26.39 20.33
N LEU A 145 -26.09 -27.41 21.12
CA LEU A 145 -25.48 -27.28 22.45
C LEU A 145 -24.03 -26.76 22.34
N ASN A 146 -23.26 -27.24 21.36
CA ASN A 146 -21.96 -26.70 20.99
C ASN A 146 -22.08 -25.24 20.52
N THR A 147 -23.04 -24.94 19.64
CA THR A 147 -23.27 -23.57 19.15
C THR A 147 -23.61 -22.60 20.29
N LEU A 148 -24.40 -23.04 21.29
CA LEU A 148 -24.72 -22.23 22.47
C LEU A 148 -23.52 -22.09 23.40
N SER A 149 -22.72 -23.14 23.57
CA SER A 149 -21.46 -23.10 24.32
C SER A 149 -20.45 -22.14 23.69
N ASP A 150 -20.33 -22.17 22.36
CA ASP A 150 -19.45 -21.29 21.58
C ASP A 150 -19.89 -19.82 21.65
N LYS A 151 -21.20 -19.55 21.66
CA LYS A 151 -21.75 -18.19 21.87
C LYS A 151 -21.54 -17.66 23.29
N LEU A 152 -21.50 -18.55 24.29
CA LEU A 152 -21.25 -18.21 25.70
C LEU A 152 -19.76 -18.29 26.09
N ALA A 153 -18.88 -18.62 25.14
CA ALA A 153 -17.44 -18.71 25.36
C ALA A 153 -16.79 -17.33 25.57
N LYS A 154 -15.58 -17.32 26.14
CA LYS A 154 -14.75 -16.11 26.17
C LYS A 154 -14.22 -15.79 24.76
N PRO A 155 -13.96 -14.50 24.45
CA PRO A 155 -13.26 -14.08 23.23
C PRO A 155 -11.93 -14.82 23.09
N LEU A 156 -11.65 -15.35 21.90
CA LEU A 156 -10.41 -16.07 21.62
C LEU A 156 -9.26 -15.07 21.48
N ASN A 157 -8.27 -15.12 22.36
CA ASN A 157 -7.04 -14.35 22.23
C ASN A 157 -5.98 -15.22 21.54
N MET A 158 -5.45 -14.74 20.41
CA MET A 158 -4.41 -15.41 19.63
C MET A 158 -3.28 -14.43 19.33
N ASP A 159 -2.05 -14.93 19.37
CA ASP A 159 -0.85 -14.20 18.95
C ASP A 159 -0.27 -14.81 17.68
N ILE A 160 0.22 -13.99 16.74
CA ILE A 160 0.99 -14.47 15.59
C ILE A 160 2.47 -14.48 15.95
N VAL A 161 3.11 -15.64 15.80
CA VAL A 161 4.50 -15.88 16.21
C VAL A 161 5.28 -16.51 15.08
N THR A 162 6.54 -16.08 14.88
CA THR A 162 7.47 -16.72 13.96
C THR A 162 8.31 -17.77 14.69
N LEU A 163 8.37 -18.99 14.14
CA LEU A 163 9.35 -20.01 14.52
C LEU A 163 10.48 -20.04 13.48
N PRO A 164 11.76 -20.08 13.89
CA PRO A 164 12.87 -20.15 12.95
C PRO A 164 12.96 -21.52 12.27
N SER A 165 13.64 -21.59 11.12
CA SER A 165 14.10 -22.90 10.63
C SER A 165 14.98 -23.55 11.71
N MET A 166 14.77 -24.83 11.95
CA MET A 166 15.52 -25.58 12.94
C MET A 166 15.79 -26.99 12.46
N LEU A 167 16.98 -27.49 12.73
CA LEU A 167 17.22 -28.91 12.64
C LEU A 167 16.46 -29.59 13.78
N VAL A 168 15.63 -30.58 13.45
CA VAL A 168 14.82 -31.31 14.42
C VAL A 168 15.01 -32.80 14.26
N VAL A 169 14.79 -33.52 15.35
CA VAL A 169 14.66 -34.98 15.37
C VAL A 169 13.30 -35.32 15.97
N THR A 170 12.63 -36.30 15.39
CA THR A 170 11.31 -36.75 15.86
C THR A 170 11.40 -38.11 16.54
N SER A 171 10.40 -38.48 17.33
CA SER A 171 10.31 -39.83 17.92
C SER A 171 10.08 -40.94 16.89
N VAL A 172 9.99 -40.63 15.60
CA VAL A 172 9.76 -41.62 14.54
C VAL A 172 11.05 -42.36 14.19
N ARG A 173 11.04 -43.70 14.22
CA ARG A 173 12.23 -44.50 13.85
C ARG A 173 12.48 -44.53 12.34
N MET A 174 13.76 -44.38 11.98
CA MET A 174 14.23 -44.54 10.60
C MET A 174 13.95 -45.97 10.12
N GLY A 175 13.16 -46.11 9.06
CA GLY A 175 12.85 -47.39 8.40
C GLY A 175 11.52 -48.04 8.82
N SER A 176 11.00 -47.80 10.04
CA SER A 176 9.67 -48.31 10.43
C SER A 176 8.56 -47.28 10.25
N GLY A 177 8.88 -45.99 10.35
CA GLY A 177 7.88 -44.91 10.27
C GLY A 177 6.95 -44.80 11.49
N LEU A 178 7.20 -45.58 12.56
CA LEU A 178 6.41 -45.57 13.79
C LEU A 178 7.09 -44.72 14.87
N SER A 179 6.29 -44.05 15.70
CA SER A 179 6.74 -43.29 16.88
C SER A 179 7.20 -44.23 17.99
N ASP A 180 8.43 -44.09 18.46
CA ASP A 180 9.00 -44.79 19.63
C ASP A 180 9.47 -43.74 20.65
N MET A 181 8.55 -43.39 21.55
CA MET A 181 8.76 -42.34 22.55
C MET A 181 9.83 -42.72 23.57
N ASP A 182 9.79 -43.94 24.10
CA ASP A 182 10.72 -44.42 25.12
C ASP A 182 12.16 -44.49 24.57
N GLY A 183 12.32 -45.09 23.39
CA GLY A 183 13.62 -45.14 22.72
C GLY A 183 14.14 -43.75 22.33
N PHE A 184 13.25 -42.80 22.04
CA PHE A 184 13.60 -41.42 21.71
C PHE A 184 14.16 -40.68 22.94
N TRP A 185 13.52 -40.82 24.09
CA TRP A 185 14.02 -40.26 25.36
C TRP A 185 15.38 -40.84 25.74
N ASP A 186 15.56 -42.17 25.62
CA ASP A 186 16.83 -42.84 25.89
C ASP A 186 17.96 -42.34 24.98
N TRP A 187 17.66 -42.14 23.69
CA TRP A 187 18.63 -41.66 22.72
C TRP A 187 19.02 -40.19 22.95
N LEU A 188 18.05 -39.30 23.20
CA LEU A 188 18.31 -37.90 23.54
C LEU A 188 19.21 -37.79 24.80
N SER A 189 18.88 -38.57 25.82
CA SER A 189 19.65 -38.65 27.08
C SER A 189 21.08 -39.16 26.83
N SER A 190 21.23 -40.26 26.08
CA SER A 190 22.53 -40.88 25.77
C SER A 190 23.45 -39.96 24.96
N ASN A 191 22.86 -39.08 24.14
CA ASN A 191 23.59 -38.08 23.35
C ASN A 191 23.73 -36.71 24.05
N GLN A 192 23.31 -36.62 25.31
CA GLN A 192 23.35 -35.39 26.13
C GLN A 192 22.61 -34.21 25.47
N ILE A 193 21.55 -34.49 24.74
CA ILE A 193 20.71 -33.46 24.13
C ILE A 193 19.74 -32.97 25.21
N PRO A 194 19.79 -31.68 25.59
CA PRO A 194 18.94 -31.16 26.65
C PRO A 194 17.47 -31.15 26.21
N PHE A 195 16.60 -31.64 27.09
CA PHE A 195 15.16 -31.58 26.87
C PHE A 195 14.66 -30.13 26.92
N GLY A 196 13.76 -29.78 26.01
CA GLY A 196 13.13 -28.47 26.00
C GLY A 196 12.42 -28.16 27.33
N ARG A 197 12.52 -26.92 27.78
CA ARG A 197 11.76 -26.43 28.95
C ARG A 197 10.37 -25.96 28.50
N PRO A 198 9.35 -25.93 29.40
CA PRO A 198 8.05 -25.37 29.05
C PRO A 198 8.17 -23.94 28.49
N GLY A 199 7.61 -23.69 27.31
CA GLY A 199 7.68 -22.40 26.61
C GLY A 199 9.03 -22.06 25.97
N SER A 200 9.98 -23.01 25.89
CA SER A 200 11.31 -22.78 25.31
C SER A 200 11.36 -22.78 23.78
N ARG A 201 10.30 -23.25 23.12
CA ARG A 201 10.16 -23.43 21.67
C ARG A 201 11.22 -24.39 21.10
N THR A 202 11.54 -25.43 21.86
CA THR A 202 12.55 -26.42 21.47
C THR A 202 12.07 -27.87 21.53
N LEU A 203 10.94 -28.13 22.20
CA LEU A 203 10.28 -29.43 22.23
C LEU A 203 8.81 -29.21 21.90
N PHE A 204 8.31 -29.94 20.91
CA PHE A 204 6.93 -29.86 20.46
C PHE A 204 6.31 -31.26 20.36
N GLU A 205 5.00 -31.33 20.50
CA GLU A 205 4.18 -32.50 20.24
C GLU A 205 3.28 -32.22 19.04
N TYR A 206 3.05 -33.23 18.20
CA TYR A 206 2.03 -33.15 17.17
C TYR A 206 1.43 -34.52 16.89
N GLN A 207 0.20 -34.52 16.38
CA GLN A 207 -0.51 -35.74 16.03
C GLN A 207 -0.25 -36.11 14.56
N HIS A 208 0.01 -37.40 14.31
CA HIS A 208 0.07 -37.97 12.97
C HIS A 208 -0.70 -39.29 12.95
N GLY A 209 -1.88 -39.28 12.31
CA GLY A 209 -2.83 -40.38 12.42
C GLY A 209 -3.28 -40.59 13.88
N ASN A 210 -3.07 -41.79 14.42
CA ASN A 210 -3.39 -42.11 15.81
C ASN A 210 -2.19 -41.96 16.76
N ASP A 211 -1.01 -41.64 16.24
CA ASP A 211 0.22 -41.56 17.03
C ASP A 211 0.55 -40.12 17.42
N ILE A 212 1.08 -39.94 18.62
CA ILE A 212 1.70 -38.69 19.08
C ILE A 212 3.19 -38.75 18.77
N ILE A 213 3.69 -37.68 18.16
CA ILE A 213 5.10 -37.55 17.79
C ILE A 213 5.72 -36.41 18.59
N LEU A 214 6.84 -36.69 19.26
CA LEU A 214 7.71 -35.67 19.83
C LEU A 214 8.67 -35.14 18.78
N MET A 215 8.93 -33.84 18.81
CA MET A 215 9.87 -33.17 17.93
C MET A 215 10.80 -32.28 18.77
N GLN A 216 12.07 -32.65 18.83
CA GLN A 216 13.10 -31.95 19.61
C GLN A 216 14.05 -31.22 18.66
N LYS A 217 14.33 -29.95 18.96
CA LYS A 217 15.34 -29.15 18.25
C LYS A 217 16.75 -29.67 18.55
N LEU A 218 17.59 -29.70 17.52
CA LEU A 218 19.02 -30.00 17.57
C LEU A 218 19.86 -28.78 17.17
N ASP A 219 21.04 -28.63 17.77
CA ASP A 219 22.00 -27.57 17.42
C ASP A 219 22.89 -27.94 16.22
N LYS A 220 23.06 -29.24 15.96
CA LYS A 220 23.91 -29.77 14.88
C LYS A 220 23.40 -31.10 14.35
N PRO A 221 23.71 -31.47 13.09
CA PRO A 221 23.35 -32.76 12.51
C PRO A 221 23.81 -33.93 13.38
N PRO A 222 22.91 -34.87 13.73
CA PRO A 222 23.29 -36.03 14.52
C PRO A 222 24.09 -37.03 13.66
N GLY A 223 25.15 -37.62 14.24
CA GLY A 223 26.14 -38.44 13.53
C GLY A 223 25.91 -39.95 13.61
N ASP A 224 25.38 -40.41 14.73
CA ASP A 224 24.40 -41.49 14.77
C ASP A 224 23.02 -40.83 14.82
N CYS A 225 22.01 -41.40 14.16
CA CYS A 225 20.62 -41.17 14.55
C CYS A 225 19.71 -42.32 14.08
N PRO A 226 19.10 -43.09 15.00
CA PRO A 226 18.10 -44.11 14.66
C PRO A 226 16.71 -43.51 14.42
N PHE A 227 16.57 -42.18 14.58
CA PHE A 227 15.32 -41.43 14.48
C PHE A 227 15.33 -40.51 13.27
N VAL A 228 14.14 -40.17 12.78
CA VAL A 228 13.99 -39.25 11.64
C VAL A 228 14.43 -37.87 12.09
N TYR A 229 15.54 -37.39 11.53
CA TYR A 229 15.95 -36.00 11.63
C TYR A 229 15.72 -35.28 10.31
N ARG A 230 15.19 -34.06 10.38
CA ARG A 230 14.88 -33.20 9.23
C ARG A 230 15.20 -31.75 9.53
N GLU A 231 15.23 -30.95 8.47
CA GLU A 231 15.06 -29.51 8.63
C GLU A 231 13.56 -29.20 8.79
N PHE A 232 13.20 -28.55 9.89
CA PHE A 232 11.90 -27.94 10.09
C PHE A 232 11.94 -26.55 9.47
N SER A 233 11.02 -26.28 8.54
CA SER A 233 11.06 -25.10 7.69
C SER A 233 10.83 -23.77 8.42
N GLY A 234 10.34 -23.78 9.67
CA GLY A 234 10.07 -22.56 10.44
C GLY A 234 8.72 -21.96 10.06
N GLY A 235 8.64 -20.63 9.98
CA GLY A 235 7.48 -19.90 9.44
C GLY A 235 6.54 -19.32 10.50
N LEU A 236 5.37 -18.86 10.06
CA LEU A 236 4.38 -18.20 10.92
C LEU A 236 3.41 -19.22 11.54
N PHE A 237 3.05 -18.96 12.79
CA PHE A 237 2.11 -19.77 13.56
C PHE A 237 1.16 -18.86 14.35
N ALA A 238 -0.13 -19.18 14.35
CA ALA A 238 -1.10 -18.62 15.26
C ALA A 238 -1.09 -19.42 16.57
N VAL A 239 -0.97 -18.72 17.70
CA VAL A 239 -0.76 -19.32 19.02
C VAL A 239 -1.90 -18.98 19.96
N SER A 240 -2.50 -20.00 20.56
CA SER A 240 -3.45 -19.82 21.67
C SER A 240 -3.11 -20.75 22.83
N SER A 241 -3.45 -20.36 24.06
CA SER A 241 -3.22 -21.17 25.25
C SER A 241 -4.49 -21.87 25.70
N ALA A 242 -4.36 -23.12 26.15
CA ALA A 242 -5.43 -23.89 26.76
C ALA A 242 -4.94 -24.73 27.94
N PHE A 243 -5.86 -25.19 28.76
CA PHE A 243 -5.57 -26.27 29.70
C PHE A 243 -5.84 -27.63 29.04
N THR A 244 -5.09 -28.66 29.40
CA THR A 244 -5.17 -29.98 28.73
C THR A 244 -6.47 -30.75 29.02
N ASP A 245 -7.22 -30.34 30.03
CA ASP A 245 -8.56 -30.85 30.37
C ASP A 245 -9.70 -30.10 29.64
N GLU A 246 -9.37 -29.12 28.80
CA GLU A 246 -10.30 -28.46 27.88
C GLU A 246 -10.29 -29.17 26.51
N ASP A 247 -11.34 -28.96 25.70
CA ASP A 247 -11.43 -29.56 24.38
C ASP A 247 -10.47 -28.88 23.39
N LEU A 248 -9.25 -29.42 23.29
CA LEU A 248 -8.21 -28.92 22.39
C LEU A 248 -8.61 -29.03 20.91
N GLY A 249 -9.45 -30.00 20.55
CA GLY A 249 -9.95 -30.18 19.19
C GLY A 249 -10.95 -29.09 18.82
N ALA A 250 -11.90 -28.79 19.71
CA ALA A 250 -12.83 -27.66 19.54
C ALA A 250 -12.08 -26.32 19.50
N LEU A 251 -11.03 -26.16 20.31
CA LEU A 251 -10.18 -24.97 20.24
C LEU A 251 -9.44 -24.86 18.92
N GLN A 252 -8.80 -25.93 18.44
CA GLN A 252 -8.12 -25.96 17.14
C GLN A 252 -9.10 -25.64 16.00
N TYR A 253 -10.31 -26.20 16.03
CA TYR A 253 -11.36 -25.92 15.06
C TYR A 253 -11.78 -24.45 15.09
N ARG A 254 -11.98 -23.86 16.27
CA ARG A 254 -12.26 -22.42 16.40
C ARG A 254 -11.11 -21.54 15.94
N MET A 255 -9.86 -21.95 16.17
CA MET A 255 -8.67 -21.28 15.63
C MET A 255 -8.69 -21.31 14.10
N LEU A 256 -8.97 -22.47 13.49
CA LEU A 256 -9.12 -22.61 12.04
C LEU A 256 -10.21 -21.67 11.48
N GLN A 257 -11.40 -21.68 12.08
CA GLN A 257 -12.52 -20.83 11.66
C GLN A 257 -12.22 -19.34 11.75
N CYS A 258 -11.40 -18.91 12.72
CA CYS A 258 -10.97 -17.52 12.82
C CYS A 258 -10.11 -17.07 11.63
N PHE A 259 -9.56 -18.00 10.83
CA PHE A 259 -8.76 -17.72 9.63
C PHE A 259 -9.53 -17.87 8.32
N ASP A 260 -10.75 -18.41 8.32
CA ASP A 260 -11.59 -18.53 7.13
C ASP A 260 -11.83 -17.14 6.50
N ASP A 261 -12.25 -16.18 7.33
CA ASP A 261 -12.52 -14.79 6.96
C ASP A 261 -11.41 -13.81 7.42
N ASN A 262 -10.23 -14.32 7.82
CA ASN A 262 -9.14 -13.44 8.25
C ASN A 262 -8.47 -12.77 7.05
N PRO A 263 -8.40 -11.43 7.00
CA PRO A 263 -7.90 -10.72 5.83
C PRO A 263 -6.38 -10.85 5.65
N ASN A 264 -5.64 -11.11 6.72
CA ASN A 264 -4.18 -10.99 6.71
C ASN A 264 -3.47 -12.34 6.68
N TYR A 265 -4.09 -13.38 7.23
CA TYR A 265 -3.48 -14.69 7.39
C TYR A 265 -4.44 -15.78 6.91
N GLU A 266 -3.92 -16.69 6.09
CA GLU A 266 -4.59 -17.93 5.71
C GLU A 266 -3.94 -19.10 6.47
N VAL A 267 -4.73 -20.15 6.74
CA VAL A 267 -4.20 -21.40 7.26
C VAL A 267 -3.28 -22.00 6.20
N ASP A 268 -2.06 -22.40 6.59
CA ASP A 268 -1.04 -22.76 5.62
C ASP A 268 -1.21 -24.19 5.12
N PHE A 269 -2.12 -24.39 4.17
CA PHE A 269 -2.34 -25.66 3.50
C PHE A 269 -1.37 -25.88 2.34
N GLN A 270 -0.95 -27.13 2.16
CA GLN A 270 -0.28 -27.68 0.98
C GLN A 270 -1.32 -28.06 -0.08
N HIS A 271 -0.89 -28.25 -1.34
CA HIS A 271 -1.78 -28.55 -2.47
C HIS A 271 -2.58 -29.86 -2.32
N ASN A 272 -2.12 -30.77 -1.47
CA ASN A 272 -2.78 -32.04 -1.17
C ASN A 272 -3.83 -31.92 -0.04
N GLY A 273 -4.02 -30.72 0.53
CA GLY A 273 -4.95 -30.45 1.64
C GLY A 273 -4.34 -30.61 3.03
N ASP A 274 -3.09 -31.08 3.15
CA ASP A 274 -2.40 -31.18 4.45
C ASP A 274 -1.89 -29.81 4.90
N LEU A 275 -1.70 -29.62 6.20
CA LEU A 275 -1.01 -28.41 6.70
C LEU A 275 0.49 -28.45 6.33
N ARG A 276 1.09 -27.27 6.11
CA ARG A 276 2.54 -27.13 5.84
C ARG A 276 3.39 -27.82 6.90
N GLU A 277 2.99 -27.67 8.15
CA GLU A 277 3.51 -28.38 9.30
C GLU A 277 2.32 -28.89 10.12
N ALA A 278 2.47 -29.96 10.91
CA ALA A 278 1.37 -30.37 11.79
C ALA A 278 1.07 -29.27 12.83
N THR A 279 -0.15 -29.24 13.37
CA THR A 279 -0.46 -28.36 14.51
C THR A 279 0.40 -28.79 15.70
N LEU A 280 1.23 -27.88 16.20
CA LEU A 280 2.18 -28.19 17.27
C LEU A 280 1.58 -27.84 18.63
N ILE A 281 1.95 -28.61 19.64
CA ILE A 281 1.58 -28.38 21.04
C ILE A 281 2.87 -28.24 21.83
N GLU A 282 2.90 -27.27 22.73
CA GLU A 282 4.02 -27.04 23.65
C GLU A 282 3.50 -26.87 25.07
N SER A 283 4.07 -27.59 26.04
CA SER A 283 3.79 -27.37 27.46
C SER A 283 4.27 -25.99 27.92
N VAL A 284 3.48 -25.31 28.74
CA VAL A 284 3.83 -24.01 29.35
C VAL A 284 3.54 -24.01 30.86
N PHE A 285 4.14 -23.06 31.59
CA PHE A 285 3.92 -22.96 33.02
C PHE A 285 2.45 -22.63 33.35
N SER A 286 1.85 -23.48 34.18
CA SER A 286 0.53 -23.23 34.75
C SER A 286 0.62 -22.35 35.99
N PRO A 287 -0.12 -21.22 36.06
CA PRO A 287 -0.09 -20.32 37.22
C PRO A 287 -0.54 -20.96 38.54
N ASP A 288 -1.41 -21.98 38.47
CA ASP A 288 -1.98 -22.63 39.67
C ASP A 288 -1.30 -23.98 40.01
N SER A 289 -0.41 -24.47 39.13
CA SER A 289 0.28 -25.77 39.25
C SER A 289 -0.64 -26.99 39.47
N LYS A 290 -1.95 -26.85 39.23
CA LYS A 290 -2.97 -27.91 39.41
C LYS A 290 -3.47 -28.47 38.09
N ARG A 291 -3.54 -27.62 37.06
CA ARG A 291 -3.91 -28.01 35.70
C ARG A 291 -2.71 -27.83 34.79
N GLU A 292 -2.47 -28.77 33.89
CA GLU A 292 -1.44 -28.63 32.88
C GLU A 292 -1.91 -27.65 31.79
N ARG A 293 -1.00 -26.79 31.34
CA ARG A 293 -1.29 -25.74 30.37
C ARG A 293 -0.39 -25.90 29.16
N VAL A 294 -0.97 -25.74 27.98
CA VAL A 294 -0.29 -25.86 26.70
C VAL A 294 -0.53 -24.65 25.82
N ASN A 295 0.37 -24.42 24.87
CA ASN A 295 0.17 -23.57 23.72
C ASN A 295 -0.05 -24.42 22.48
N ILE A 296 -1.07 -24.09 21.69
CA ILE A 296 -1.36 -24.69 20.38
C ILE A 296 -0.82 -23.74 19.31
N PHE A 297 -0.04 -24.27 18.37
CA PHE A 297 0.54 -23.55 17.24
C PHE A 297 -0.06 -24.08 15.94
N LEU A 298 -0.94 -23.28 15.34
CA LEU A 298 -1.52 -23.55 14.03
C LEU A 298 -0.66 -22.86 12.96
N PRO A 299 -0.10 -23.58 11.96
CA PRO A 299 0.68 -22.95 10.91
C PRO A 299 -0.21 -22.05 10.05
N VAL A 300 0.26 -20.83 9.84
CA VAL A 300 -0.39 -19.85 8.98
C VAL A 300 0.65 -19.25 8.03
N LYS A 301 0.18 -18.65 6.94
CA LYS A 301 1.00 -17.79 6.09
C LYS A 301 0.27 -16.45 5.96
N GLN A 302 1.00 -15.39 5.59
CA GLN A 302 0.30 -14.19 5.12
C GLN A 302 -0.54 -14.61 3.91
N ARG A 303 -1.84 -14.28 3.94
CA ARG A 303 -2.74 -14.51 2.81
C ARG A 303 -2.19 -13.75 1.61
N LYS A 304 -2.12 -14.39 0.43
CA LYS A 304 -1.73 -13.66 -0.77
C LYS A 304 -2.73 -12.53 -1.04
N PRO A 305 -2.27 -11.29 -1.29
CA PRO A 305 -3.15 -10.24 -1.81
C PRO A 305 -3.65 -10.64 -3.20
N ASP A 306 -4.87 -10.27 -3.58
CA ASP A 306 -5.46 -10.67 -4.87
C ASP A 306 -6.43 -9.59 -5.39
N PHE A 307 -6.70 -9.56 -6.70
CA PHE A 307 -7.25 -8.39 -7.40
C PHE A 307 -8.79 -8.24 -7.32
N SER A 308 -9.37 -8.49 -6.14
CA SER A 308 -10.78 -8.17 -5.82
C SER A 308 -10.96 -6.76 -5.23
N ASP A 309 -9.98 -6.30 -4.44
CA ASP A 309 -10.06 -5.08 -3.61
C ASP A 309 -8.88 -4.11 -3.87
N TYR A 310 -8.13 -4.33 -4.96
CA TYR A 310 -6.89 -3.62 -5.32
C TYR A 310 -7.06 -2.94 -6.69
N ASN A 311 -6.35 -1.82 -6.92
CA ASN A 311 -6.58 -0.93 -8.07
C ASN A 311 -5.68 -1.23 -9.29
N ASP A 312 -6.13 -0.85 -10.50
CA ASP A 312 -5.80 -1.57 -11.75
C ASP A 312 -4.95 -0.83 -12.80
N PHE A 313 -4.77 -1.55 -13.93
CA PHE A 313 -4.72 -1.19 -15.37
C PHE A 313 -5.92 -0.36 -15.88
N GLU A 314 -5.71 0.42 -16.95
CA GLU A 314 -5.13 1.76 -16.85
C GLU A 314 -3.81 1.79 -17.73
N GLN A 315 -3.12 2.89 -18.15
CA GLN A 315 -1.84 2.87 -18.99
C GLN A 315 -0.84 4.09 -18.85
N LEU A 316 0.54 4.01 -18.96
CA LEU A 316 1.45 5.20 -19.26
C LEU A 316 2.20 5.03 -20.56
N GLN A 317 2.36 6.15 -21.27
CA GLN A 317 2.48 6.19 -22.70
C GLN A 317 3.11 7.52 -23.26
N SER A 318 4.06 8.22 -22.61
CA SER A 318 4.61 9.54 -23.10
C SER A 318 6.12 9.88 -22.92
N ILE A 319 6.88 9.10 -22.13
CA ILE A 319 8.17 9.39 -21.45
C ILE A 319 9.45 9.56 -22.37
N THR A 320 10.26 10.64 -22.18
CA THR A 320 11.24 11.38 -23.05
C THR A 320 12.75 11.08 -22.89
N PHE A 321 13.52 11.70 -23.82
CA PHE A 321 14.87 11.42 -24.35
C PHE A 321 16.09 11.57 -23.39
N GLU A 322 17.16 12.33 -23.71
CA GLU A 322 18.56 12.11 -23.23
C GLU A 322 18.91 12.00 -21.72
N GLN A 323 17.99 12.10 -20.75
CA GLN A 323 18.24 11.60 -19.37
C GLN A 323 17.44 10.33 -18.96
N ILE A 324 16.75 9.67 -19.92
CA ILE A 324 16.18 8.29 -20.09
C ILE A 324 15.60 7.52 -18.86
N GLU A 325 15.88 7.87 -17.63
CA GLU A 325 16.86 6.97 -17.03
C GLU A 325 17.00 6.98 -15.52
N GLU A 326 17.70 7.94 -14.91
CA GLU A 326 18.15 7.87 -13.50
C GLU A 326 17.00 8.30 -12.57
N ALA A 327 15.78 8.46 -13.09
CA ALA A 327 14.59 8.29 -12.27
C ALA A 327 14.18 6.82 -12.10
N ASN A 328 14.86 5.91 -12.77
CA ASN A 328 15.05 4.52 -12.36
C ASN A 328 16.55 4.26 -12.17
N PRO A 329 17.13 4.86 -11.11
CA PRO A 329 18.57 4.96 -10.96
C PRO A 329 19.22 3.61 -10.66
N ILE A 330 20.37 3.33 -11.28
CA ILE A 330 21.06 2.04 -11.16
C ILE A 330 21.92 1.98 -9.88
N LEU A 331 21.85 0.90 -9.09
CA LEU A 331 22.67 0.67 -7.88
C LEU A 331 23.92 -0.18 -8.16
N ARG A 332 23.74 -1.29 -8.88
CA ARG A 332 24.83 -1.95 -9.61
C ARG A 332 24.32 -2.52 -10.93
N GLU A 333 25.07 -2.23 -11.97
CA GLU A 333 25.01 -2.88 -13.28
C GLU A 333 25.90 -4.13 -13.35
N TYR A 334 25.36 -5.18 -13.97
CA TYR A 334 26.02 -6.44 -14.27
C TYR A 334 26.01 -6.65 -15.78
N ASP A 335 27.20 -6.57 -16.40
CA ASP A 335 27.37 -7.02 -17.77
C ASP A 335 27.33 -8.56 -17.81
N VAL A 336 26.40 -9.11 -18.57
CA VAL A 336 26.26 -10.57 -18.71
C VAL A 336 27.38 -11.08 -19.59
N ASP A 337 28.23 -11.95 -19.03
CA ASP A 337 29.26 -12.65 -19.76
C ASP A 337 28.64 -13.80 -20.56
N PHE A 338 28.58 -13.66 -21.88
CA PHE A 338 28.01 -14.65 -22.79
C PHE A 338 28.66 -16.04 -22.67
N HIS A 339 29.94 -16.12 -22.28
CA HIS A 339 30.59 -17.41 -22.04
C HIS A 339 30.12 -18.10 -20.76
N LYS A 340 29.42 -17.39 -19.85
CA LYS A 340 28.87 -17.91 -18.60
C LYS A 340 27.36 -18.17 -18.66
N ILE A 341 26.68 -17.85 -19.76
CA ILE A 341 25.24 -18.16 -19.91
C ILE A 341 25.04 -19.68 -19.90
N MET A 342 24.02 -20.14 -19.19
CA MET A 342 23.67 -21.57 -19.11
C MET A 342 22.38 -21.84 -19.90
N PRO A 343 22.45 -22.52 -21.05
CA PRO A 343 21.26 -22.93 -21.81
C PRO A 343 20.41 -23.94 -21.03
N ILE A 344 19.09 -23.76 -21.05
CA ILE A 344 18.09 -24.62 -20.41
C ILE A 344 17.30 -25.31 -21.52
N TYR A 345 17.22 -26.65 -21.47
CA TYR A 345 16.55 -27.51 -22.47
C TYR A 345 17.12 -27.41 -23.90
N TYR A 346 18.42 -27.18 -24.03
CA TYR A 346 19.20 -27.28 -25.28
C TYR A 346 18.71 -26.41 -26.47
N PRO A 347 18.58 -25.08 -26.32
CA PRO A 347 18.47 -24.18 -27.47
C PRO A 347 19.78 -24.13 -28.28
N HIS A 348 19.75 -23.57 -29.48
CA HIS A 348 20.97 -23.15 -30.16
C HIS A 348 21.50 -21.89 -29.48
N TYR A 349 22.75 -21.92 -29.04
CA TYR A 349 23.43 -20.79 -28.43
C TYR A 349 24.93 -20.87 -28.72
N GLU A 350 25.49 -19.86 -29.38
CA GLU A 350 26.91 -19.81 -29.76
C GLU A 350 27.47 -18.40 -29.59
N VAL A 351 28.66 -18.28 -28.98
CA VAL A 351 29.38 -16.99 -28.90
C VAL A 351 30.38 -16.93 -30.06
N LEU A 352 30.20 -15.95 -30.94
CA LEU A 352 30.97 -15.75 -32.15
C LEU A 352 32.34 -15.11 -31.85
N GLU A 353 33.26 -15.18 -32.82
CA GLU A 353 34.63 -14.61 -32.69
C GLU A 353 34.64 -13.10 -32.45
N ASN A 354 33.62 -12.38 -32.91
CA ASN A 354 33.46 -10.95 -32.69
C ASN A 354 32.91 -10.59 -31.29
N GLY A 355 32.60 -11.60 -30.46
CA GLY A 355 32.08 -11.44 -29.10
C GLY A 355 30.55 -11.37 -28.99
N GLU A 356 29.81 -11.44 -30.10
CA GLU A 356 28.35 -11.47 -30.10
C GLU A 356 27.82 -12.91 -29.87
N ALA A 357 26.60 -13.07 -29.38
CA ALA A 357 25.99 -14.38 -29.11
C ALA A 357 24.76 -14.64 -29.98
N GLU A 358 24.78 -15.72 -30.75
CA GLU A 358 23.66 -16.20 -31.56
C GLU A 358 22.72 -17.08 -30.71
N PHE A 359 21.40 -16.89 -30.85
CA PHE A 359 20.39 -17.64 -30.10
C PHE A 359 19.17 -18.02 -30.96
N ILE A 360 18.75 -19.30 -30.86
CA ILE A 360 17.51 -19.83 -31.46
C ILE A 360 16.85 -20.81 -30.47
N ALA A 361 15.60 -20.58 -30.09
CA ALA A 361 14.87 -21.41 -29.12
C ALA A 361 13.99 -22.50 -29.75
N TRP A 362 13.41 -22.26 -30.92
CA TRP A 362 12.32 -23.03 -31.56
C TRP A 362 10.99 -23.05 -30.78
N ILE A 363 11.01 -23.31 -29.47
CA ILE A 363 9.85 -23.37 -28.57
C ILE A 363 10.18 -22.72 -27.21
N SER A 364 9.17 -22.17 -26.54
CA SER A 364 9.30 -21.32 -25.35
C SER A 364 9.95 -22.00 -24.13
N GLU A 365 9.95 -23.33 -24.03
CA GLU A 365 10.63 -24.01 -22.93
C GLU A 365 12.15 -23.88 -23.01
N ARG A 366 12.72 -23.71 -24.22
CA ARG A 366 14.17 -23.60 -24.44
C ARG A 366 14.63 -22.16 -24.24
N LYS A 367 15.51 -21.95 -23.26
CA LYS A 367 15.81 -20.61 -22.74
C LYS A 367 17.24 -20.51 -22.22
N LEU A 368 17.67 -19.30 -21.84
CA LEU A 368 19.02 -18.97 -21.40
C LEU A 368 18.97 -18.46 -19.96
N ASN A 369 19.71 -19.11 -19.06
CA ASN A 369 19.94 -18.58 -17.73
C ASN A 369 21.14 -17.63 -17.74
N THR A 370 20.90 -16.37 -17.38
CA THR A 370 21.91 -15.31 -17.38
C THR A 370 22.90 -15.43 -16.21
N ASN A 371 22.58 -16.25 -15.20
CA ASN A 371 23.30 -16.38 -13.93
C ASN A 371 23.43 -15.07 -13.13
N VAL A 372 22.62 -14.07 -13.46
CA VAL A 372 22.51 -12.81 -12.71
C VAL A 372 21.19 -12.78 -11.97
N SER A 373 21.26 -12.63 -10.64
CA SER A 373 20.09 -12.52 -9.77
C SER A 373 19.94 -11.10 -9.24
N VAL A 374 18.71 -10.60 -9.29
CA VAL A 374 18.35 -9.25 -8.85
C VAL A 374 17.03 -9.30 -8.08
N ARG A 375 16.86 -8.41 -7.12
CA ARG A 375 15.57 -8.20 -6.44
C ARG A 375 14.71 -7.24 -7.26
N LEU A 376 13.42 -7.18 -6.97
CA LEU A 376 12.65 -6.01 -7.36
C LEU A 376 13.20 -4.79 -6.60
N PRO A 377 13.46 -3.66 -7.26
CA PRO A 377 13.41 -3.43 -8.70
C PRO A 377 14.71 -3.72 -9.45
N PHE A 378 14.59 -4.00 -10.74
CA PHE A 378 15.74 -4.30 -11.58
C PHE A 378 15.51 -3.88 -13.02
N ARG A 379 16.59 -3.62 -13.75
CA ARG A 379 16.69 -3.29 -15.17
C ARG A 379 17.30 -4.42 -15.97
N ILE A 380 16.90 -4.54 -17.23
CA ILE A 380 17.57 -5.33 -18.25
C ILE A 380 17.62 -4.55 -19.57
N ASP A 381 18.83 -4.25 -20.05
CA ASP A 381 19.11 -3.73 -21.39
C ASP A 381 19.63 -4.87 -22.26
N ILE A 382 19.13 -4.96 -23.48
CA ILE A 382 19.48 -5.99 -24.46
C ILE A 382 19.73 -5.28 -25.79
N GLU A 383 20.98 -5.31 -26.26
CA GLU A 383 21.28 -4.91 -27.63
C GLU A 383 21.32 -6.16 -28.51
N PHE A 384 20.43 -6.26 -29.51
CA PHE A 384 20.27 -7.46 -30.32
C PHE A 384 19.79 -7.17 -31.75
N LEU A 385 20.12 -8.05 -32.69
CA LEU A 385 19.60 -8.05 -34.06
C LEU A 385 18.59 -9.19 -34.24
N ALA A 386 17.40 -8.88 -34.77
CA ALA A 386 16.42 -9.85 -35.22
C ALA A 386 16.53 -10.04 -36.73
N GLU A 387 16.86 -11.24 -37.21
CA GLU A 387 17.09 -11.49 -38.64
C GLU A 387 15.79 -11.88 -39.35
N LYS A 388 15.31 -11.04 -40.27
CA LYS A 388 14.02 -11.24 -40.97
C LYS A 388 13.97 -12.55 -41.73
N LYS A 389 15.09 -12.92 -42.35
CA LYS A 389 15.19 -14.14 -43.18
C LYS A 389 15.01 -15.42 -42.36
N SER A 390 15.36 -15.40 -41.07
CA SER A 390 15.25 -16.58 -40.19
C SER A 390 13.85 -16.75 -39.57
N GLU A 391 13.03 -15.71 -39.59
CA GLU A 391 11.67 -15.71 -39.05
C GLU A 391 10.70 -16.34 -40.05
N GLU A 392 10.74 -17.67 -40.14
CA GLU A 392 9.79 -18.49 -40.90
C GLU A 392 8.86 -19.25 -39.93
N TYR A 393 7.59 -19.45 -40.28
CA TYR A 393 6.62 -20.14 -39.41
C TYR A 393 6.73 -21.68 -39.53
N LEU A 394 7.57 -22.32 -38.71
CA LEU A 394 7.70 -23.80 -38.67
C LEU A 394 7.61 -24.44 -37.26
N TRP A 395 7.76 -23.69 -36.16
CA TRP A 395 7.79 -24.25 -34.79
C TRP A 395 6.99 -23.43 -33.78
N GLY A 396 7.22 -22.12 -33.73
CA GLY A 396 6.46 -21.23 -32.86
C GLY A 396 5.03 -21.04 -33.38
N THR A 397 4.06 -21.07 -32.47
CA THR A 397 2.72 -20.48 -32.73
C THR A 397 2.82 -18.97 -32.91
N THR A 398 3.84 -18.34 -32.32
CA THR A 398 4.18 -16.93 -32.43
C THR A 398 5.66 -16.81 -32.83
N GLU A 399 5.98 -16.03 -33.86
CA GLU A 399 7.36 -15.84 -34.34
C GLU A 399 7.88 -14.42 -34.11
N GLY A 400 9.21 -14.29 -34.08
CA GLY A 400 9.89 -13.00 -33.93
C GLY A 400 9.93 -12.43 -32.51
N SER A 401 9.34 -13.14 -31.55
CA SER A 401 9.28 -12.75 -30.13
C SER A 401 10.64 -12.68 -29.42
N LEU A 402 10.68 -12.01 -28.27
CA LEU A 402 11.79 -12.08 -27.31
C LEU A 402 11.22 -11.80 -25.90
N TRP A 403 11.52 -12.64 -24.91
CA TRP A 403 10.99 -12.51 -23.55
C TRP A 403 12.03 -12.82 -22.47
N PHE A 404 11.78 -12.38 -21.24
CA PHE A 404 12.53 -12.81 -20.06
C PHE A 404 11.60 -13.04 -18.87
N SER A 405 12.09 -13.75 -17.84
CA SER A 405 11.36 -13.97 -16.60
C SER A 405 12.16 -13.56 -15.36
N HIS A 406 11.45 -13.12 -14.33
CA HIS A 406 11.96 -12.88 -12.98
C HIS A 406 11.01 -13.55 -11.98
N GLY A 407 11.50 -14.57 -11.29
CA GLY A 407 10.63 -15.43 -10.47
C GLY A 407 9.56 -16.12 -11.32
N ASN A 408 8.30 -15.95 -10.95
CA ASN A 408 7.15 -16.51 -11.66
C ASN A 408 6.57 -15.57 -12.73
N CYS A 409 7.16 -14.39 -12.94
CA CYS A 409 6.63 -13.36 -13.83
C CYS A 409 7.41 -13.30 -15.14
N THR A 410 6.70 -13.29 -16.27
CA THR A 410 7.27 -13.24 -17.63
C THR A 410 7.00 -11.89 -18.29
N TYR A 411 7.92 -11.44 -19.15
CA TYR A 411 7.89 -10.14 -19.84
C TYR A 411 8.33 -10.34 -21.30
N THR A 412 7.47 -10.01 -22.25
CA THR A 412 7.57 -10.44 -23.66
C THR A 412 7.39 -9.26 -24.60
N ILE A 413 8.34 -9.04 -25.51
CA ILE A 413 8.18 -8.15 -26.67
C ILE A 413 7.93 -8.95 -27.95
N ASN A 414 7.18 -8.37 -28.88
CA ASN A 414 6.81 -8.95 -30.17
C ASN A 414 6.10 -10.31 -30.02
N GLY A 415 5.25 -10.41 -28.99
CA GLY A 415 4.43 -11.57 -28.67
C GLY A 415 3.20 -11.66 -29.57
N GLU A 416 2.46 -12.78 -29.44
CA GLU A 416 1.16 -12.95 -30.12
C GLU A 416 1.21 -12.70 -31.64
N ASN A 417 2.31 -13.13 -32.29
CA ASN A 417 2.62 -12.96 -33.71
C ASN A 417 2.42 -14.23 -34.54
N TYR A 418 1.15 -14.58 -34.79
CA TYR A 418 0.78 -15.80 -35.50
C TYR A 418 1.12 -15.77 -37.01
N ALA A 419 1.11 -16.95 -37.65
CA ALA A 419 1.44 -17.11 -39.06
C ALA A 419 0.50 -16.33 -40.00
N ASP A 420 -0.76 -16.23 -39.60
CA ASP A 420 -1.76 -15.41 -40.29
C ASP A 420 -1.46 -13.93 -40.06
N LYS A 421 -1.39 -13.16 -41.16
CA LYS A 421 -1.08 -11.73 -41.10
C LYS A 421 -2.15 -10.94 -40.34
N ASP A 422 -3.40 -11.39 -40.40
CA ASP A 422 -4.53 -10.72 -39.73
C ASP A 422 -4.55 -11.01 -38.22
N LEU A 423 -3.79 -12.01 -37.76
CA LEU A 423 -3.65 -12.38 -36.34
C LEU A 423 -2.33 -11.89 -35.72
N LYS A 424 -1.52 -11.14 -36.46
CA LYS A 424 -0.29 -10.56 -35.92
C LYS A 424 -0.62 -9.36 -35.06
N SER A 425 -0.53 -9.55 -33.76
CA SER A 425 -0.73 -8.45 -32.83
C SER A 425 0.53 -7.63 -32.63
N HIS A 426 1.74 -8.17 -32.83
CA HIS A 426 2.98 -7.54 -32.38
C HIS A 426 2.84 -7.07 -30.94
N ALA A 427 2.35 -7.94 -30.06
CA ALA A 427 2.01 -7.54 -28.72
C ALA A 427 3.26 -7.35 -27.88
N ILE A 428 3.12 -6.57 -26.83
CA ILE A 428 3.89 -6.84 -25.63
C ILE A 428 2.96 -7.44 -24.62
N SER A 429 3.50 -8.38 -23.87
CA SER A 429 2.77 -9.08 -22.82
C SER A 429 3.65 -9.17 -21.60
N PHE A 430 3.08 -9.09 -20.42
CA PHE A 430 3.84 -9.29 -19.20
C PHE A 430 2.92 -9.70 -18.05
N GLN A 431 3.53 -10.29 -17.03
CA GLN A 431 2.88 -10.52 -15.75
C GLN A 431 3.29 -9.46 -14.74
N GLN A 432 2.32 -9.19 -13.89
CA GLN A 432 2.55 -8.52 -12.64
C GLN A 432 3.65 -9.21 -11.80
N PRO A 433 4.65 -8.46 -11.29
CA PRO A 433 5.43 -8.87 -10.12
C PRO A 433 4.56 -9.05 -8.87
N VAL A 434 4.82 -10.02 -7.99
CA VAL A 434 4.02 -10.31 -6.76
C VAL A 434 2.59 -10.83 -7.00
N LEU A 435 1.66 -10.12 -7.65
CA LEU A 435 0.31 -10.69 -7.91
C LEU A 435 0.24 -11.70 -9.07
N GLY A 436 1.06 -11.56 -10.10
CA GLY A 436 1.06 -12.49 -11.25
C GLY A 436 -0.10 -12.40 -12.25
N ASN A 437 -1.05 -11.45 -12.16
CA ASN A 437 -2.03 -11.21 -13.23
C ASN A 437 -1.34 -10.71 -14.52
N GLU A 438 -1.89 -11.12 -15.67
CA GLU A 438 -1.26 -10.98 -16.98
C GLU A 438 -1.93 -9.89 -17.81
N PHE A 439 -1.12 -9.18 -18.59
CA PHE A 439 -1.55 -8.10 -19.46
C PHE A 439 -0.87 -8.20 -20.81
N SER A 440 -1.58 -7.82 -21.86
CA SER A 440 -1.09 -7.88 -23.24
C SER A 440 -1.69 -6.78 -24.10
N TYR A 441 -0.86 -6.07 -24.85
CA TYR A 441 -1.27 -4.96 -25.70
C TYR A 441 -0.63 -5.05 -27.07
N SER A 442 -1.50 -5.04 -28.07
CA SER A 442 -1.17 -5.25 -29.47
C SER A 442 -0.60 -3.99 -30.11
N HIS A 443 0.31 -4.17 -31.06
CA HIS A 443 0.87 -3.25 -32.07
C HIS A 443 2.04 -2.39 -31.61
N MET A 444 2.96 -3.05 -30.91
CA MET A 444 3.61 -2.50 -29.72
C MET A 444 4.97 -3.09 -29.47
N GLY A 445 4.97 -4.39 -29.55
CA GLY A 445 6.19 -5.14 -29.56
C GLY A 445 6.85 -5.21 -30.91
N ASP A 446 6.43 -4.49 -31.95
CA ASP A 446 7.09 -4.66 -33.25
C ASP A 446 8.58 -4.30 -33.14
N ILE A 447 9.43 -5.19 -33.68
CA ILE A 447 10.88 -5.06 -33.63
C ILE A 447 11.39 -4.88 -35.06
N PRO A 448 12.12 -3.80 -35.35
CA PRO A 448 12.79 -3.65 -36.64
C PRO A 448 13.79 -4.77 -36.92
N HIS A 449 13.65 -5.42 -38.07
CA HIS A 449 14.56 -6.50 -38.48
C HIS A 449 15.81 -6.02 -39.20
N ASP A 450 16.81 -6.91 -39.25
CA ASP A 450 18.06 -6.76 -40.01
C ASP A 450 18.89 -5.51 -39.61
N GLN A 451 18.65 -5.03 -38.39
CA GLN A 451 19.40 -3.97 -37.73
C GLN A 451 19.53 -4.28 -36.23
N TYR A 452 20.51 -3.64 -35.57
CA TYR A 452 20.63 -3.77 -34.11
C TYR A 452 19.60 -2.90 -33.43
N ASN A 453 18.89 -3.53 -32.51
CA ASN A 453 17.92 -2.92 -31.66
C ASN A 453 18.45 -2.83 -30.23
N LYS A 454 18.06 -1.77 -29.52
CA LYS A 454 18.30 -1.62 -28.08
C LYS A 454 16.98 -1.74 -27.36
N LEU A 455 16.82 -2.79 -26.58
CA LEU A 455 15.62 -3.12 -25.83
C LEU A 455 15.89 -2.97 -24.35
N THR A 456 15.09 -2.19 -23.64
CA THR A 456 15.30 -2.05 -22.19
C THR A 456 14.02 -2.22 -21.40
N TRP A 457 13.98 -3.27 -20.57
CA TRP A 457 13.00 -3.37 -19.50
C TRP A 457 13.61 -2.99 -18.15
N ILE A 458 12.81 -2.77 -17.14
CA ILE A 458 13.13 -2.64 -15.73
C ILE A 458 11.86 -2.94 -14.98
N VAL A 459 11.84 -4.04 -14.25
CA VAL A 459 10.77 -4.27 -13.30
C VAL A 459 10.97 -3.37 -12.08
N GLY A 460 10.35 -2.20 -12.14
CA GLY A 460 10.89 -0.97 -11.57
C GLY A 460 10.45 -0.61 -10.15
N LYS A 461 11.20 0.36 -9.61
CA LYS A 461 10.82 1.22 -8.48
C LYS A 461 11.34 2.62 -8.80
N GLU A 462 10.67 3.22 -9.79
CA GLU A 462 10.24 4.62 -9.87
C GLU A 462 9.59 4.96 -11.23
N HIS A 463 9.60 4.02 -12.17
CA HIS A 463 8.72 3.95 -13.34
C HIS A 463 8.69 2.51 -13.89
N PHE A 464 8.06 2.27 -15.05
CA PHE A 464 8.08 0.97 -15.78
C PHE A 464 7.43 0.99 -17.22
N ALA A 465 8.00 1.06 -18.47
CA ALA A 465 8.60 2.13 -19.35
C ALA A 465 9.40 1.82 -20.72
N VAL A 466 9.16 0.78 -21.59
CA VAL A 466 10.08 -0.09 -22.58
C VAL A 466 11.03 1.04 -23.31
N ILE A 467 12.40 1.00 -23.35
CA ILE A 467 13.17 1.38 -24.59
C ILE A 467 12.90 0.27 -25.63
N LEU A 468 12.39 0.59 -26.83
CA LEU A 468 13.00 -0.01 -28.02
C LEU A 468 13.68 1.13 -28.77
N ASN A 469 14.93 1.00 -29.21
CA ASN A 469 15.67 1.96 -30.06
C ASN A 469 15.59 3.45 -29.71
N ASN A 470 15.35 3.80 -28.44
CA ASN A 470 14.92 5.14 -27.99
C ASN A 470 13.58 5.62 -28.56
N GLU A 471 13.15 5.04 -29.66
CA GLU A 471 11.81 4.65 -30.12
C GLU A 471 10.95 4.02 -28.97
N VAL A 472 10.94 4.58 -27.74
CA VAL A 472 10.32 4.15 -26.45
C VAL A 472 8.96 3.44 -26.53
N ARG A 473 8.52 2.75 -25.48
CA ARG A 473 7.12 2.38 -25.31
C ARG A 473 6.64 2.22 -23.82
N PHE A 474 5.38 1.83 -23.53
CA PHE A 474 4.63 1.77 -22.22
C PHE A 474 5.36 1.92 -20.88
N CYS A 475 4.71 2.58 -19.88
CA CYS A 475 5.23 3.15 -18.60
C CYS A 475 4.41 2.93 -17.24
N GLY A 476 4.93 3.31 -16.03
CA GLY A 476 4.83 2.58 -14.70
C GLY A 476 3.68 2.73 -13.62
N VAL A 477 3.98 2.55 -12.30
CA VAL A 477 3.22 2.64 -10.94
C VAL A 477 2.34 1.51 -10.24
N LYS A 478 1.09 1.71 -9.77
CA LYS A 478 0.09 0.82 -9.10
C LYS A 478 -0.13 -0.67 -9.52
N PHE A 479 0.77 -1.46 -10.10
CA PHE A 479 0.48 -2.92 -10.27
C PHE A 479 0.50 -3.52 -8.88
N PRO A 480 -0.48 -4.26 -8.36
CA PRO A 480 -0.43 -4.74 -6.97
C PRO A 480 0.85 -5.46 -6.35
N TYR A 481 2.02 -4.79 -6.17
CA TYR A 481 3.31 -5.45 -5.79
C TYR A 481 4.39 -4.82 -4.89
N MET A 482 4.50 -3.50 -4.70
CA MET A 482 5.75 -2.96 -4.10
C MET A 482 5.67 -2.62 -2.61
N ASP A 483 4.53 -2.04 -2.21
CA ASP A 483 4.41 -1.28 -0.98
C ASP A 483 3.23 -1.78 -0.14
N MET A 484 3.17 -3.11 0.01
CA MET A 484 3.44 -3.72 1.31
C MET A 484 4.92 -3.46 1.67
N ASN A 485 5.90 -4.02 0.94
CA ASN A 485 7.35 -3.80 1.15
C ASN A 485 8.25 -4.69 0.25
N LEU A 486 8.94 -4.12 -0.75
CA LEU A 486 9.93 -4.85 -1.57
C LEU A 486 11.24 -5.20 -0.86
N HIS A 487 11.75 -4.30 -0.01
CA HIS A 487 13.19 -4.23 0.27
C HIS A 487 13.73 -5.36 1.20
N LEU A 488 12.87 -6.35 1.49
CA LEU A 488 13.14 -7.58 2.24
C LEU A 488 13.17 -8.86 1.36
N GLN A 489 12.77 -8.79 0.08
CA GLN A 489 12.56 -9.96 -0.79
C GLN A 489 13.85 -10.71 -1.19
N THR A 490 13.75 -12.01 -1.51
CA THR A 490 14.86 -12.81 -2.04
C THR A 490 15.12 -12.50 -3.53
N PRO A 491 16.39 -12.28 -3.95
CA PRO A 491 16.74 -12.06 -5.36
C PRO A 491 16.32 -13.25 -6.24
N GLN A 492 15.87 -12.96 -7.46
CA GLN A 492 15.51 -13.96 -8.48
C GLN A 492 16.43 -13.84 -9.69
N THR A 493 16.75 -14.96 -10.33
CA THR A 493 17.62 -15.01 -11.52
C THR A 493 16.86 -14.67 -12.79
N ILE A 494 17.46 -13.87 -13.67
CA ILE A 494 16.86 -13.53 -14.98
C ILE A 494 17.09 -14.66 -15.98
N ILE A 495 15.99 -15.11 -16.60
CA ILE A 495 16.01 -16.12 -17.67
C ILE A 495 15.46 -15.49 -18.95
N ILE A 496 16.12 -15.69 -20.08
CA ILE A 496 15.74 -15.09 -21.38
C ILE A 496 15.31 -16.20 -22.34
N GLY A 497 14.26 -15.98 -23.13
CA GLY A 497 13.84 -16.91 -24.16
C GLY A 497 13.18 -16.23 -25.35
N THR A 498 12.83 -17.03 -26.34
CA THR A 498 11.99 -16.63 -27.48
C THR A 498 11.05 -17.79 -27.78
N ASN A 499 10.00 -17.53 -28.54
CA ASN A 499 9.15 -18.55 -29.14
C ASN A 499 9.35 -18.48 -30.66
N GLY A 500 9.68 -19.63 -31.26
CA GLY A 500 10.00 -19.71 -32.69
C GLY A 500 11.49 -19.87 -33.03
N GLN A 501 11.76 -20.04 -34.33
CA GLN A 501 13.08 -20.26 -34.92
C GLN A 501 13.77 -18.97 -35.41
N GLY A 502 13.11 -17.82 -35.28
CA GLY A 502 13.69 -16.52 -35.58
C GLY A 502 14.95 -16.24 -34.76
N LYS A 503 16.10 -16.23 -35.42
CA LYS A 503 17.39 -15.94 -34.79
C LYS A 503 17.40 -14.54 -34.17
N LYS A 504 17.96 -14.47 -32.95
CA LYS A 504 18.32 -13.22 -32.27
C LYS A 504 19.84 -13.24 -32.02
N LEU A 505 20.55 -12.21 -32.47
CA LEU A 505 22.00 -12.05 -32.26
C LEU A 505 22.24 -10.97 -31.21
N PHE A 506 22.68 -11.35 -30.01
CA PHE A 506 22.92 -10.44 -28.88
C PHE A 506 24.33 -9.84 -28.96
N ARG A 507 24.42 -8.52 -28.89
CA ARG A 507 25.68 -7.79 -28.74
C ARG A 507 26.01 -7.48 -27.29
N SER A 508 24.99 -7.15 -26.49
CA SER A 508 25.16 -6.95 -25.06
C SER A 508 23.87 -7.24 -24.30
N ILE A 509 24.00 -7.76 -23.08
CA ILE A 509 22.91 -7.86 -22.10
C ILE A 509 23.43 -7.29 -20.79
N LYS A 510 22.77 -6.26 -20.28
CA LYS A 510 23.09 -5.64 -19.00
C LYS A 510 21.92 -5.80 -18.08
N ILE A 511 22.15 -6.34 -16.89
CA ILE A 511 21.13 -6.47 -15.86
C ILE A 511 21.54 -5.55 -14.72
N SER A 512 20.66 -4.68 -14.29
CA SER A 512 20.98 -3.61 -13.35
C SER A 512 20.07 -3.70 -12.14
N GLN A 513 20.61 -4.04 -10.97
CA GLN A 513 19.89 -3.88 -9.72
C GLN A 513 19.76 -2.37 -9.48
N LEU A 514 18.54 -1.84 -9.37
CA LEU A 514 18.35 -0.40 -9.15
C LEU A 514 18.50 -0.01 -7.68
N LYS A 515 18.56 1.30 -7.43
CA LYS A 515 18.57 1.86 -6.09
C LYS A 515 17.17 1.80 -5.48
N THR A 516 17.11 1.19 -4.30
CA THR A 516 16.02 1.29 -3.33
C THR A 516 16.57 1.71 -1.96
N LYS A 517 15.82 2.46 -1.13
CA LYS A 517 16.17 2.73 0.28
C LYS A 517 15.38 1.73 1.17
N PRO A 518 15.88 1.36 2.37
CA PRO A 518 15.16 0.50 3.31
C PRO A 518 14.53 1.27 4.49
N LYS A 519 13.36 0.81 4.94
CA LYS A 519 12.78 1.19 6.23
C LYS A 519 13.64 0.65 7.38
N ALA A 520 13.81 1.45 8.43
CA ALA A 520 14.56 1.09 9.63
C ALA A 520 13.79 1.53 10.89
N ASN A 521 13.00 0.61 11.45
CA ASN A 521 12.02 0.90 12.51
C ASN A 521 12.64 1.06 13.92
N THR A 522 13.96 0.95 14.04
CA THR A 522 14.74 1.32 15.24
C THR A 522 16.14 1.73 14.77
N LYS A 523 16.75 2.72 15.41
CA LYS A 523 17.97 3.41 14.92
C LYS A 523 19.03 3.52 16.04
N GLN A 524 20.32 3.67 15.70
CA GLN A 524 21.40 3.63 16.70
C GLN A 524 21.33 4.87 17.63
N GLY A 525 20.82 4.63 18.86
CA GLY A 525 20.69 5.62 19.93
C GLY A 525 19.64 5.29 21.00
N GLU A 526 18.67 4.39 20.75
CA GLU A 526 17.53 4.22 21.67
C GLU A 526 17.63 3.03 22.63
N LEU A 527 18.39 3.25 23.72
CA LEU A 527 18.32 2.46 24.96
C LEU A 527 17.73 3.26 26.14
N ILE A 528 17.16 4.44 25.89
CA ILE A 528 16.64 5.36 26.91
C ILE A 528 15.20 4.97 27.30
N MET A 529 15.02 3.74 27.76
CA MET A 529 13.71 3.07 27.88
C MET A 529 12.87 3.54 29.08
N ASN A 530 12.36 4.78 29.06
CA ASN A 530 11.35 5.22 30.01
C ASN A 530 10.44 6.36 29.51
N VAL A 531 9.15 6.29 29.90
CA VAL A 531 8.10 7.26 29.51
C VAL A 531 7.97 7.37 27.97
N LYS A 532 7.47 8.50 27.46
CA LYS A 532 7.72 9.07 26.13
C LYS A 532 7.90 10.58 26.35
N GLN A 533 8.15 11.31 25.28
CA GLN A 533 8.73 12.64 25.26
C GLN A 533 7.67 13.76 25.17
N SER A 534 8.02 14.94 25.68
CA SER A 534 7.25 16.20 25.54
C SER A 534 7.41 16.89 24.19
N ASN A 535 8.39 16.50 23.38
CA ASN A 535 8.76 17.16 22.14
C ASN A 535 9.50 16.16 21.23
N ASN A 536 9.29 16.27 19.92
CA ASN A 536 9.94 15.44 18.93
C ASN A 536 9.99 16.15 17.56
N ILE A 537 11.02 15.91 16.76
CA ILE A 537 11.19 16.47 15.42
C ILE A 537 11.79 15.40 14.51
N LEU A 538 11.37 15.36 13.24
CA LEU A 538 11.91 14.40 12.29
C LEU A 538 13.42 14.65 12.07
N PRO A 539 14.24 13.59 12.00
CA PRO A 539 15.71 13.73 11.98
C PRO A 539 16.29 14.13 10.60
N ASN A 540 15.53 13.96 9.50
CA ASN A 540 16.02 14.12 8.13
C ASN A 540 15.31 15.27 7.41
N LEU A 541 15.47 16.49 7.91
CA LEU A 541 14.84 17.68 7.33
C LEU A 541 15.64 18.19 6.13
N ARG A 542 14.94 18.56 5.06
CA ARG A 542 15.51 19.22 3.87
C ARG A 542 14.47 20.12 3.22
N GLN A 543 14.92 20.96 2.28
CA GLN A 543 14.04 21.75 1.41
C GLN A 543 13.13 20.83 0.59
N ILE A 544 11.84 21.19 0.48
CA ILE A 544 10.80 20.33 -0.11
C ILE A 544 10.72 20.50 -1.63
N VAL A 545 10.83 21.75 -2.09
CA VAL A 545 10.71 22.12 -3.50
C VAL A 545 11.97 22.88 -3.92
N HIS A 546 12.51 22.55 -5.10
CA HIS A 546 13.68 23.16 -5.73
C HIS A 546 13.26 23.92 -7.01
N PRO A 547 12.84 25.21 -6.91
CA PRO A 547 12.43 26.00 -8.06
C PRO A 547 13.52 26.10 -9.14
N GLU A 548 14.79 26.01 -8.76
CA GLU A 548 15.94 26.00 -9.67
C GLU A 548 15.96 24.78 -10.63
N TYR A 549 15.24 23.71 -10.31
CA TYR A 549 15.07 22.54 -11.17
C TYR A 549 13.74 22.58 -11.95
N GLY A 550 12.92 23.62 -11.77
CA GLY A 550 11.59 23.69 -12.40
C GLY A 550 10.49 23.01 -11.58
N GLU A 551 10.72 22.76 -10.29
CA GLU A 551 9.73 22.19 -9.38
C GLU A 551 8.67 23.24 -8.98
N ASN A 552 7.61 23.38 -9.77
CA ASN A 552 6.57 24.41 -9.59
C ASN A 552 5.36 24.00 -8.71
N TYR A 553 5.17 22.71 -8.44
CA TYR A 553 3.96 22.13 -7.85
C TYR A 553 4.21 21.65 -6.41
N TRP A 554 3.92 22.48 -5.43
CA TRP A 554 4.37 22.24 -4.04
C TRP A 554 3.76 21.01 -3.39
N PHE A 555 2.54 20.63 -3.77
CA PHE A 555 1.96 19.36 -3.32
C PHE A 555 2.85 18.18 -3.70
N ASN A 556 3.42 18.17 -4.91
CA ASN A 556 4.28 17.09 -5.39
C ASN A 556 5.58 17.02 -4.59
N GLY A 557 6.14 18.18 -4.22
CA GLY A 557 7.28 18.23 -3.30
C GLY A 557 6.93 17.70 -1.91
N CYS A 558 5.79 18.11 -1.36
CA CYS A 558 5.31 17.64 -0.06
C CYS A 558 5.07 16.13 -0.05
N ALA A 559 4.46 15.61 -1.12
CA ALA A 559 4.23 14.19 -1.34
C ALA A 559 5.57 13.44 -1.49
N ALA A 560 6.52 13.97 -2.24
CA ALA A 560 7.85 13.39 -2.38
C ALA A 560 8.61 13.34 -1.05
N PHE A 561 8.57 14.42 -0.26
CA PHE A 561 9.22 14.46 1.06
C PHE A 561 8.57 13.49 2.07
N LEU A 562 7.23 13.39 2.06
CA LEU A 562 6.49 12.39 2.84
C LEU A 562 6.93 10.97 2.48
N MET A 563 7.03 10.68 1.19
CA MET A 563 7.44 9.37 0.70
C MET A 563 8.90 9.05 0.99
N GLU A 564 9.79 10.03 0.96
CA GLU A 564 11.16 9.88 1.40
C GLU A 564 11.26 9.51 2.89
N CYS A 565 10.48 10.14 3.76
CA CYS A 565 10.45 9.82 5.19
C CYS A 565 9.98 8.39 5.47
N LEU A 566 9.15 7.83 4.58
CA LEU A 566 8.74 6.43 4.61
C LEU A 566 9.87 5.47 4.20
N GLY A 567 11.09 5.94 3.91
CA GLY A 567 12.30 5.12 3.88
C GLY A 567 12.40 4.15 2.69
N GLU A 568 11.44 4.20 1.78
CA GLU A 568 11.57 3.72 0.39
C GLU A 568 12.47 4.72 -0.38
N LYS A 569 13.01 4.40 -1.56
CA LYS A 569 13.83 5.41 -2.29
C LYS A 569 12.98 6.58 -2.78
N ASP A 570 11.70 6.34 -3.00
CA ASP A 570 11.25 6.25 -4.38
C ASP A 570 10.65 7.56 -4.87
N PHE A 571 9.33 7.67 -4.85
CA PHE A 571 8.46 8.74 -5.35
C PHE A 571 9.04 10.15 -5.13
N ASP A 572 9.80 10.62 -6.11
CA ASP A 572 10.35 11.97 -6.08
C ASP A 572 9.33 13.00 -6.57
N TYR A 573 9.74 14.27 -6.62
CA TYR A 573 8.89 15.36 -7.04
C TYR A 573 8.31 15.12 -8.45
N TRP A 574 9.17 14.73 -9.38
CA TRP A 574 8.81 14.56 -10.78
C TRP A 574 7.85 13.40 -10.97
N PHE A 575 8.06 12.33 -10.23
CA PHE A 575 7.11 11.25 -10.13
C PHE A 575 5.70 11.75 -9.80
N PHE A 576 5.55 12.56 -8.75
CA PHE A 576 4.23 13.07 -8.35
C PHE A 576 3.64 14.03 -9.39
N ALA A 577 4.48 14.84 -10.03
CA ALA A 577 4.04 15.72 -11.12
C ALA A 577 3.56 14.94 -12.36
N GLY A 578 4.14 13.78 -12.63
CA GLY A 578 3.62 12.82 -13.59
C GLY A 578 2.32 12.16 -13.18
N LEU A 579 2.22 11.81 -11.89
CA LEU A 579 1.11 11.07 -11.31
C LEU A 579 -0.17 11.90 -11.33
N THR A 580 -0.06 13.14 -10.90
CA THR A 580 -1.16 14.10 -10.89
C THR A 580 -1.50 14.60 -12.30
N GLY A 581 -0.65 14.29 -13.29
CA GLY A 581 -0.77 14.75 -14.68
C GLY A 581 -0.27 16.18 -14.90
N GLU A 582 0.29 16.81 -13.86
CA GLU A 582 0.75 18.20 -13.84
C GLU A 582 1.93 18.48 -14.77
N ASN A 583 2.71 17.47 -15.14
CA ASN A 583 3.79 17.58 -16.13
C ASN A 583 3.36 17.31 -17.59
N PHE A 584 2.08 17.04 -17.82
CA PHE A 584 1.53 16.76 -19.16
C PHE A 584 0.50 17.75 -19.60
N THR A 585 -0.25 18.24 -18.63
CA THR A 585 -1.54 18.79 -18.87
C THR A 585 -1.43 20.30 -18.74
N GLN A 586 -1.64 20.97 -19.87
CA GLN A 586 -1.97 22.37 -19.80
C GLN A 586 -3.34 22.51 -19.14
N PHE A 587 -3.47 23.41 -18.18
CA PHE A 587 -4.77 23.79 -17.62
C PHE A 587 -5.10 25.23 -17.99
N TYR A 588 -6.39 25.53 -18.04
CA TYR A 588 -6.88 26.89 -18.25
C TYR A 588 -8.20 27.13 -17.51
N SER A 589 -8.24 28.18 -16.70
CA SER A 589 -9.46 28.60 -16.01
C SER A 589 -10.31 29.56 -16.87
N LYS A 590 -11.61 29.29 -16.95
CA LYS A 590 -12.57 30.11 -17.71
C LYS A 590 -13.15 31.25 -16.86
N ASP A 591 -13.19 31.09 -15.53
CA ASP A 591 -13.84 32.02 -14.59
C ASP A 591 -12.87 32.67 -13.56
N TYR A 592 -12.16 31.93 -12.71
CA TYR A 592 -11.27 32.46 -11.66
C TYR A 592 -10.03 31.60 -11.36
N PHE A 593 -9.00 32.17 -10.72
CA PHE A 593 -7.76 31.46 -10.38
C PHE A 593 -7.99 30.41 -9.27
N ARG A 594 -7.55 29.17 -9.49
CA ARG A 594 -7.78 28.03 -8.58
C ARG A 594 -6.53 27.48 -7.90
N GLY A 595 -5.36 27.98 -8.25
CA GLY A 595 -4.09 27.44 -7.79
C GLY A 595 -3.13 27.22 -8.94
N ASN A 596 -2.01 26.59 -8.60
CA ASN A 596 -0.83 26.51 -9.46
C ASN A 596 -0.78 25.22 -10.27
N GLY A 597 -1.64 24.25 -10.00
CA GLY A 597 -1.65 22.98 -10.71
C GLY A 597 -2.99 22.23 -10.64
N ILE A 598 -3.07 21.13 -11.36
CA ILE A 598 -4.26 20.29 -11.53
C ILE A 598 -4.81 19.80 -10.20
N VAL A 599 -3.94 19.59 -9.20
CA VAL A 599 -4.38 19.19 -7.85
C VAL A 599 -5.29 20.25 -7.24
N ASP A 600 -4.92 21.52 -7.35
CA ASP A 600 -5.72 22.62 -6.84
C ASP A 600 -7.06 22.75 -7.61
N TYR A 601 -7.03 22.56 -8.93
CA TYR A 601 -8.24 22.58 -9.77
C TYR A 601 -9.21 21.45 -9.43
N ASN A 602 -8.70 20.24 -9.17
CA ASN A 602 -9.54 19.11 -8.78
C ASN A 602 -10.13 19.28 -7.38
N LEU A 603 -9.38 19.87 -6.44
CA LEU A 603 -9.87 20.16 -5.08
C LEU A 603 -10.85 21.33 -4.99
N SER A 604 -10.97 22.12 -6.06
CA SER A 604 -12.01 23.14 -6.20
C SER A 604 -13.38 22.56 -6.59
N LEU A 605 -13.46 21.28 -6.99
CA LEU A 605 -14.73 20.62 -7.34
C LEU A 605 -15.50 20.19 -6.09
N GLU A 606 -16.81 20.45 -6.08
CA GLU A 606 -17.68 19.97 -5.01
C GLU A 606 -17.69 18.44 -4.94
N ASN A 607 -17.61 17.90 -3.71
CA ASN A 607 -17.58 16.46 -3.41
C ASN A 607 -16.36 15.67 -3.93
N ASN A 608 -15.27 16.33 -4.34
CA ASN A 608 -14.03 15.67 -4.77
C ASN A 608 -13.02 15.47 -3.62
N GLN A 609 -13.51 15.24 -2.40
CA GLN A 609 -12.69 15.22 -1.17
C GLN A 609 -11.70 14.04 -1.11
N SER A 610 -12.00 12.96 -1.84
CA SER A 610 -11.15 11.78 -1.98
C SER A 610 -10.06 11.94 -3.06
N TYR A 611 -9.97 13.07 -3.77
CA TYR A 611 -8.97 13.26 -4.82
C TYR A 611 -7.53 13.11 -4.30
N LEU A 612 -7.21 13.74 -3.16
CA LEU A 612 -5.90 13.57 -2.53
C LEU A 612 -5.66 12.13 -2.09
N GLU A 613 -6.71 11.46 -1.62
CA GLU A 613 -6.63 10.06 -1.21
C GLU A 613 -6.38 9.16 -2.42
N ASN A 614 -6.96 9.49 -3.58
CA ASN A 614 -6.76 8.78 -4.84
C ASN A 614 -5.34 8.93 -5.38
N ILE A 615 -4.68 10.09 -5.20
CA ILE A 615 -3.27 10.26 -5.57
C ILE A 615 -2.41 9.22 -4.86
N PHE A 616 -2.58 9.08 -3.53
CA PHE A 616 -1.80 8.12 -2.74
C PHE A 616 -2.30 6.68 -2.83
N ALA A 617 -3.61 6.46 -2.97
CA ALA A 617 -4.18 5.14 -3.20
C ALA A 617 -3.60 4.55 -4.47
N LYS A 618 -3.44 5.38 -5.49
CA LYS A 618 -2.76 4.92 -6.68
C LYS A 618 -1.26 4.66 -6.39
N ILE A 619 -0.53 5.38 -5.51
CA ILE A 619 0.84 4.92 -5.09
C ILE A 619 0.86 3.72 -4.13
N GLY A 620 -0.28 3.12 -3.83
CA GLY A 620 -0.40 1.95 -2.95
C GLY A 620 -0.50 2.21 -1.48
N TYR A 621 -0.68 3.47 -1.13
CA TYR A 621 -0.81 3.87 0.24
C TYR A 621 -2.26 4.19 0.54
N ALA A 622 -2.76 3.60 1.63
CA ALA A 622 -3.87 4.21 2.33
C ALA A 622 -3.49 5.65 2.65
N SER A 623 -4.43 6.57 2.51
CA SER A 623 -4.29 7.87 3.11
C SER A 623 -5.64 8.34 3.59
N THR A 624 -5.62 9.30 4.51
CA THR A 624 -6.84 9.91 5.01
C THR A 624 -6.66 11.41 4.93
N ASN A 625 -7.39 12.03 4.01
CA ASN A 625 -7.49 13.47 3.92
C ASN A 625 -8.50 13.93 4.96
N VAL A 626 -8.05 14.62 6.01
CA VAL A 626 -8.94 15.12 7.06
C VAL A 626 -9.27 16.57 6.75
N PRO A 627 -10.51 16.89 6.32
CA PRO A 627 -10.88 18.25 5.99
C PRO A 627 -10.80 19.15 7.21
N ILE A 628 -10.54 20.43 7.00
CA ILE A 628 -10.36 21.40 8.08
C ILE A 628 -11.55 21.45 9.04
N LYS A 629 -12.79 21.28 8.56
CA LYS A 629 -13.99 21.19 9.41
C LYS A 629 -13.89 20.04 10.42
N GLN A 630 -13.36 18.89 10.02
CA GLN A 630 -13.20 17.70 10.87
C GLN A 630 -12.00 17.84 11.82
N LEU A 631 -10.90 18.45 11.36
CA LEU A 631 -9.76 18.80 12.22
C LEU A 631 -10.19 19.74 13.35
N LEU A 632 -10.95 20.79 13.02
CA LEU A 632 -11.43 21.76 14.00
C LEU A 632 -12.43 21.15 14.99
N ALA A 633 -13.23 20.16 14.56
CA ALA A 633 -14.19 19.45 15.41
C ALA A 633 -13.52 18.47 16.39
N ASN A 634 -12.36 17.90 16.05
CA ASN A 634 -11.70 16.86 16.84
C ASN A 634 -10.19 17.13 17.05
N ARG A 635 -9.81 18.40 17.28
CA ARG A 635 -8.41 18.87 17.34
C ARG A 635 -7.51 17.99 18.20
N GLY A 636 -7.94 17.69 19.42
CA GLY A 636 -7.15 16.89 20.37
C GLY A 636 -6.86 15.47 19.88
N MET A 637 -7.81 14.82 19.20
CA MET A 637 -7.60 13.49 18.62
C MET A 637 -6.57 13.54 17.48
N TYR A 638 -6.73 14.47 16.53
CA TYR A 638 -5.84 14.56 15.37
C TYR A 638 -4.45 15.08 15.71
N ILE A 639 -4.30 15.93 16.73
CA ILE A 639 -2.97 16.31 17.27
C ILE A 639 -2.27 15.09 17.88
N GLN A 640 -3.00 14.24 18.61
CA GLN A 640 -2.41 13.00 19.14
C GLN A 640 -2.08 11.99 18.02
N THR A 641 -2.90 11.92 16.97
CA THR A 641 -2.58 11.14 15.76
C THR A 641 -1.35 11.69 15.05
N LEU A 642 -1.23 13.02 14.90
CA LEU A 642 -0.05 13.70 14.35
C LEU A 642 1.20 13.38 15.18
N ILE A 643 1.13 13.51 16.51
CA ILE A 643 2.23 13.17 17.42
C ILE A 643 2.67 11.71 17.21
N SER A 644 1.72 10.78 17.15
CA SER A 644 2.00 9.37 16.87
C SER A 644 2.72 9.19 15.53
N TYR A 645 2.31 9.92 14.48
CA TYR A 645 2.96 9.89 13.16
C TYR A 645 4.39 10.46 13.20
N ILE A 646 4.60 11.61 13.82
CA ILE A 646 5.94 12.20 14.00
C ILE A 646 6.82 11.25 14.83
N ASP A 647 6.27 10.59 15.85
CA ASP A 647 6.95 9.59 16.68
C ASP A 647 7.34 8.32 15.91
N LYS A 648 6.55 7.87 14.91
CA LYS A 648 6.97 6.83 13.94
C LYS A 648 8.18 7.27 13.10
N GLY A 649 8.33 8.58 12.88
CA GLY A 649 9.20 9.18 11.87
C GLY A 649 8.50 9.58 10.56
N ILE A 650 7.19 9.88 10.58
CA ILE A 650 6.36 10.17 9.38
C ILE A 650 5.76 11.60 9.47
N PRO A 651 5.95 12.48 8.48
CA PRO A 651 5.34 13.82 8.45
C PRO A 651 3.85 13.78 8.06
N VAL A 652 3.15 14.90 8.19
CA VAL A 652 1.74 15.05 7.76
C VAL A 652 1.63 16.23 6.79
N ILE A 653 1.11 16.00 5.58
CA ILE A 653 0.94 17.06 4.57
C ILE A 653 -0.25 17.95 4.97
N LEU A 654 -0.18 19.25 4.67
CA LEU A 654 -1.35 20.14 4.68
C LEU A 654 -1.29 21.14 3.52
N SER A 655 -2.45 21.67 3.13
CA SER A 655 -2.49 23.00 2.52
C SER A 655 -2.47 24.07 3.62
N ASP A 656 -1.91 25.24 3.33
CA ASP A 656 -1.96 26.37 4.26
C ASP A 656 -3.39 26.93 4.34
N TYR A 657 -3.80 27.30 5.55
CA TYR A 657 -5.06 27.97 5.88
C TYR A 657 -4.90 28.66 7.24
N GLY A 658 -5.94 29.36 7.71
CA GLY A 658 -5.68 30.47 8.62
C GLY A 658 -4.92 31.55 7.83
N LYS A 659 -4.16 32.44 8.49
CA LYS A 659 -3.42 33.53 7.83
C LYS A 659 -2.02 33.67 8.49
N ASN A 660 -1.18 32.68 8.17
CA ASN A 660 0.22 32.32 8.54
C ASN A 660 1.24 33.48 8.69
N PRO A 661 2.07 33.53 9.76
CA PRO A 661 3.01 34.64 10.01
C PRO A 661 4.18 34.74 9.01
N HIS A 662 4.41 33.71 8.18
CA HIS A 662 5.50 33.67 7.19
C HIS A 662 5.03 33.80 5.73
N ASN A 663 3.72 34.02 5.48
CA ASN A 663 3.12 34.18 4.13
C ASN A 663 3.44 33.05 3.12
N ARG A 664 3.65 31.82 3.59
CA ARG A 664 3.89 30.65 2.73
C ARG A 664 2.58 29.94 2.39
N PHE A 665 1.82 30.53 1.47
CA PHE A 665 0.52 30.01 1.02
C PHE A 665 0.69 28.98 -0.11
N SER A 666 0.41 27.70 0.15
CA SER A 666 0.03 26.67 -0.84
C SER A 666 0.00 25.32 -0.11
N TRP A 667 1.04 24.49 -0.25
CA TRP A 667 1.20 23.19 0.41
C TRP A 667 2.46 23.12 1.27
N GLY A 668 2.40 22.37 2.37
CA GLY A 668 3.52 22.14 3.29
C GLY A 668 3.43 20.82 4.04
N VAL A 669 4.37 20.56 4.94
CA VAL A 669 4.42 19.35 5.77
C VAL A 669 4.73 19.66 7.23
N LEU A 670 3.97 19.06 8.14
CA LEU A 670 4.23 19.04 9.57
C LEU A 670 5.32 18.01 9.86
N VAL A 671 6.41 18.43 10.50
CA VAL A 671 7.65 17.65 10.70
C VAL A 671 8.06 17.52 12.16
N GLY A 672 7.30 18.09 13.09
CA GLY A 672 7.66 18.04 14.50
C GLY A 672 6.62 18.67 15.39
N TYR A 673 6.81 18.50 16.68
CA TYR A 673 5.99 19.12 17.71
C TYR A 673 6.79 19.40 18.98
N GLU A 674 6.32 20.40 19.72
CA GLU A 674 6.82 20.72 21.05
C GLU A 674 5.66 20.79 22.05
N ASP A 675 5.99 20.69 23.33
CA ASP A 675 5.04 20.79 24.45
C ASP A 675 3.81 19.89 24.32
N TYR A 676 4.00 18.63 23.89
CA TYR A 676 2.96 17.63 23.65
C TYR A 676 1.95 18.06 22.56
N GLY A 677 2.44 18.78 21.54
CA GLY A 677 1.65 19.21 20.39
C GLY A 677 0.93 20.53 20.59
N LYS A 678 1.43 21.42 21.45
CA LYS A 678 0.94 22.81 21.52
C LYS A 678 1.56 23.69 20.43
N THR A 679 2.81 23.41 20.10
CA THR A 679 3.52 24.03 18.98
C THR A 679 3.81 22.95 17.97
N LEU A 680 3.51 23.21 16.70
CA LEU A 680 3.84 22.33 15.58
C LEU A 680 4.97 22.96 14.76
N LEU A 681 5.81 22.09 14.21
CA LEU A 681 6.91 22.48 13.33
C LEU A 681 6.53 22.07 11.90
N TYR A 682 6.66 22.98 10.94
CA TYR A 682 6.28 22.72 9.55
C TYR A 682 7.26 23.32 8.54
N ILE A 683 7.37 22.73 7.37
CA ILE A 683 8.16 23.25 6.24
C ILE A 683 7.21 23.43 5.05
N GLY A 684 7.29 24.56 4.35
CA GLY A 684 6.51 24.84 3.15
C GLY A 684 7.38 25.40 2.03
N GLY A 685 7.02 25.10 0.77
CA GLY A 685 7.70 25.59 -0.43
C GLY A 685 9.22 25.34 -0.44
N ASP A 686 9.98 26.42 -0.56
CA ASP A 686 11.44 26.47 -0.65
C ASP A 686 12.14 26.62 0.72
N GLY A 687 11.43 26.42 1.83
CA GLY A 687 11.98 26.55 3.18
C GLY A 687 13.07 25.53 3.51
N GLN A 688 14.20 26.00 4.07
CA GLN A 688 15.32 25.14 4.47
C GLN A 688 15.29 24.67 5.93
N GLU A 689 14.57 25.38 6.80
CA GLU A 689 14.37 25.00 8.22
C GLU A 689 12.88 25.03 8.59
N PRO A 690 12.43 24.24 9.60
CA PRO A 690 11.03 24.24 10.03
C PRO A 690 10.63 25.54 10.71
N ASP A 691 9.55 26.13 10.22
CA ASP A 691 8.83 27.20 10.87
C ASP A 691 8.03 26.66 12.06
N ARG A 692 7.88 27.50 13.09
CA ARG A 692 7.12 27.20 14.31
C ARG A 692 5.75 27.85 14.22
N ILE A 693 4.70 27.08 14.47
CA ILE A 693 3.33 27.60 14.54
C ILE A 693 2.59 27.04 15.75
N ALA A 694 1.91 27.91 16.50
CA ALA A 694 1.04 27.46 17.58
C ALA A 694 -0.17 26.73 16.98
N VAL A 695 -0.65 25.67 17.64
CA VAL A 695 -1.84 24.95 17.19
C VAL A 695 -3.05 25.89 17.08
N GLU A 696 -3.15 26.87 17.96
CA GLU A 696 -4.24 27.84 17.96
C GLU A 696 -4.21 28.78 16.75
N ASP A 697 -3.02 29.04 16.20
CA ASP A 697 -2.83 29.86 15.00
C ASP A 697 -3.06 29.02 13.73
N LEU A 698 -2.58 27.76 13.73
CA LEU A 698 -2.80 26.84 12.61
C LEU A 698 -4.22 26.26 12.58
N LEU A 699 -4.92 26.13 13.71
CA LEU A 699 -6.30 25.62 13.80
C LEU A 699 -7.19 26.64 14.53
N PRO A 700 -7.44 27.82 13.92
CA PRO A 700 -8.11 28.92 14.61
C PRO A 700 -9.57 28.61 14.96
N HIS A 701 -10.08 29.25 16.01
CA HIS A 701 -11.50 29.17 16.38
C HIS A 701 -12.33 30.04 15.44
N GLY A 702 -13.37 29.47 14.81
CA GLY A 702 -14.30 30.23 13.96
C GLY A 702 -13.85 30.44 12.52
N TYR A 703 -12.98 29.58 11.99
CA TYR A 703 -12.62 29.58 10.57
C TYR A 703 -13.82 29.21 9.69
N GLU A 704 -14.23 30.13 8.82
CA GLU A 704 -15.20 29.89 7.75
C GLU A 704 -14.43 29.63 6.45
N PRO A 705 -14.64 28.49 5.76
CA PRO A 705 -13.95 28.20 4.51
C PRO A 705 -14.30 29.22 3.42
N GLU A 706 -13.29 29.80 2.78
CA GLU A 706 -13.45 30.67 1.62
C GLU A 706 -13.54 29.81 0.33
N ASN A 707 -14.44 30.16 -0.59
CA ASN A 707 -14.45 29.71 -1.99
C ASN A 707 -14.49 28.18 -2.25
N ASN A 708 -15.20 27.39 -1.43
CA ASN A 708 -15.37 25.93 -1.61
C ASN A 708 -14.07 25.10 -1.66
N HIS A 709 -12.89 25.66 -1.34
CA HIS A 709 -11.63 24.92 -1.36
C HIS A 709 -11.52 23.97 -0.16
N SER A 710 -11.11 22.74 -0.42
CA SER A 710 -10.97 21.70 0.60
C SER A 710 -9.58 21.74 1.27
N HIS A 711 -9.39 22.64 2.25
CA HIS A 711 -8.20 22.61 3.12
C HIS A 711 -8.23 21.45 4.11
N GLY A 712 -7.07 20.94 4.53
CA GLY A 712 -7.01 19.81 5.44
C GLY A 712 -5.60 19.31 5.72
N TRP A 713 -5.50 18.26 6.54
CA TRP A 713 -4.27 17.53 6.86
C TRP A 713 -4.39 16.10 6.34
N LEU A 714 -3.39 15.66 5.59
CA LEU A 714 -3.38 14.39 4.89
C LEU A 714 -2.40 13.42 5.58
N PHE A 715 -2.97 12.38 6.19
CA PHE A 715 -2.24 11.37 6.96
C PHE A 715 -1.98 10.13 6.09
N ILE A 716 -0.71 9.73 5.95
CA ILE A 716 -0.33 8.54 5.19
C ILE A 716 -0.49 7.25 6.00
N GLY A 717 -1.46 6.45 5.61
CA GLY A 717 -1.80 5.18 6.23
C GLY A 717 -0.84 4.06 5.82
N GLU A 718 -1.29 2.84 6.03
CA GLU A 718 -0.46 1.68 5.78
C GLU A 718 -0.30 1.34 4.30
N LYS A 719 0.69 0.48 4.18
CA LYS A 719 1.19 -0.20 3.02
C LYS A 719 0.20 -1.28 2.60
N LYS A 720 -1.00 -0.85 2.17
CA LYS A 720 -2.19 -1.69 1.90
C LYS A 720 -1.93 -2.57 0.71
N GLU A 721 -1.58 -1.82 -0.29
CA GLU A 721 -1.44 -2.27 -1.58
C GLU A 721 0.08 -2.23 -1.69
N ASP A 722 0.64 -3.43 -1.58
CA ASP A 722 1.30 -3.93 -2.77
C ASP A 722 0.34 -3.58 -3.93
N ILE A 723 0.52 -2.35 -4.43
CA ILE A 723 0.38 -1.68 -5.72
C ILE A 723 1.65 -0.82 -5.81
N SER A 724 2.23 -0.72 -7.01
CA SER A 724 3.70 -0.81 -7.15
C SER A 724 4.37 0.31 -7.92
N LEU A 725 5.43 0.00 -8.68
CA LEU A 725 6.08 0.93 -9.58
C LEU A 725 5.91 0.66 -11.09
N LYS A 726 4.94 -0.20 -11.49
CA LYS A 726 4.52 -0.58 -12.86
C LYS A 726 3.17 -0.10 -13.47
N GLU A 727 2.16 0.31 -12.70
CA GLU A 727 0.81 0.81 -13.10
C GLU A 727 0.07 1.99 -12.35
N ILE A 728 0.56 3.23 -12.09
CA ILE A 728 -0.30 4.45 -11.86
C ILE A 728 0.02 5.40 -12.94
N PHE A 729 1.29 5.48 -13.31
CA PHE A 729 1.59 5.80 -14.67
C PHE A 729 0.64 4.96 -15.59
N ARG A 730 0.17 3.76 -15.20
CA ARG A 730 -1.22 3.32 -15.47
C ARG A 730 -2.29 3.76 -14.42
N ASN A 731 -3.01 4.85 -14.51
CA ASN A 731 -3.55 5.32 -15.73
C ASN A 731 -2.87 6.52 -16.33
N CYS A 732 -1.88 7.13 -15.70
CA CYS A 732 -1.46 8.48 -16.02
C CYS A 732 -1.45 8.82 -17.49
N ILE A 733 -1.08 7.97 -18.46
CA ILE A 733 -1.25 8.33 -19.87
C ILE A 733 -2.38 7.62 -20.64
N LEU A 734 -3.11 6.61 -20.14
CA LEU A 734 -4.42 6.26 -20.74
C LEU A 734 -5.58 7.05 -20.21
N THR A 735 -5.42 7.44 -18.97
CA THR A 735 -6.06 8.62 -18.51
C THR A 735 -5.43 9.88 -19.05
N LEU A 736 -4.29 9.92 -19.74
CA LEU A 736 -3.93 11.21 -20.36
C LEU A 736 -4.99 11.65 -21.36
N PRO A 737 -5.55 10.83 -22.26
CA PRO A 737 -6.70 11.22 -23.06
C PRO A 737 -7.82 11.80 -22.20
N GLU A 738 -8.18 11.15 -21.09
CA GLU A 738 -9.24 11.62 -20.18
C GLU A 738 -8.89 12.96 -19.51
N VAL A 739 -7.66 13.11 -19.02
CA VAL A 739 -7.15 14.30 -18.33
C VAL A 739 -6.94 15.44 -19.34
N LEU A 740 -6.29 15.19 -20.47
CA LEU A 740 -6.01 16.15 -21.55
C LEU A 740 -7.28 16.56 -22.32
N SER A 741 -8.34 15.77 -22.25
CA SER A 741 -9.63 16.10 -22.88
C SER A 741 -10.66 16.64 -21.89
N PHE A 742 -10.33 16.67 -20.59
CA PHE A 742 -11.23 17.10 -19.53
C PHE A 742 -11.71 18.53 -19.75
N GLU A 743 -13.02 18.72 -19.57
CA GLU A 743 -13.64 20.03 -19.66
C GLU A 743 -14.91 20.09 -18.83
N ASN A 744 -15.09 21.20 -18.12
CA ASN A 744 -16.35 21.57 -17.50
C ASN A 744 -16.65 23.06 -17.81
N PRO A 745 -17.78 23.61 -17.32
CA PRO A 745 -18.10 25.03 -17.55
C PRO A 745 -17.08 26.03 -16.99
N SER A 746 -16.32 25.64 -15.97
CA SER A 746 -15.39 26.51 -15.24
C SER A 746 -13.93 26.42 -15.69
N TYR A 747 -13.46 25.27 -16.15
CA TYR A 747 -12.08 25.08 -16.62
C TYR A 747 -11.96 23.91 -17.61
N CYS A 748 -10.83 23.85 -18.31
CA CYS A 748 -10.50 22.81 -19.27
C CYS A 748 -9.01 22.49 -19.25
N PHE A 749 -8.67 21.30 -19.73
CA PHE A 749 -7.32 20.74 -19.75
C PHE A 749 -6.85 20.42 -21.18
N GLY A 750 -5.56 20.12 -21.33
CA GLY A 750 -4.88 19.69 -22.56
C GLY A 750 -5.14 20.59 -23.78
N ALA A 751 -5.45 20.00 -24.94
CA ALA A 751 -5.62 20.76 -26.18
C ALA A 751 -6.75 21.80 -26.09
N LYS A 752 -7.81 21.50 -25.32
CA LYS A 752 -8.90 22.44 -25.07
C LYS A 752 -8.45 23.62 -24.21
N ALA A 753 -7.52 23.42 -23.27
CA ALA A 753 -6.92 24.51 -22.50
C ALA A 753 -6.15 25.47 -23.42
N PHE A 754 -5.32 24.95 -24.34
CA PHE A 754 -4.62 25.77 -25.33
C PHE A 754 -5.60 26.53 -26.24
N ARG A 755 -6.64 25.86 -26.75
CA ARG A 755 -7.67 26.48 -27.60
C ARG A 755 -8.51 27.52 -26.86
N ALA A 756 -8.87 27.27 -25.61
CA ALA A 756 -9.58 28.25 -24.77
C ALA A 756 -8.70 29.47 -24.47
N TRP A 757 -7.42 29.25 -24.20
CA TRP A 757 -6.45 30.32 -23.96
C TRP A 757 -6.23 31.16 -25.22
N ALA A 758 -5.97 30.52 -26.37
CA ALA A 758 -5.83 31.18 -27.67
C ALA A 758 -7.09 31.98 -28.02
N SER A 759 -8.28 31.39 -27.89
CA SER A 759 -9.54 32.07 -28.16
C SER A 759 -9.76 33.27 -27.24
N LYS A 760 -9.38 33.17 -25.96
CA LYS A 760 -9.49 34.30 -25.01
C LYS A 760 -8.56 35.45 -25.37
N ILE A 761 -7.36 35.14 -25.88
CA ILE A 761 -6.42 36.14 -26.42
C ILE A 761 -6.99 36.79 -27.70
N GLU A 762 -7.42 36.01 -28.69
CA GLU A 762 -7.93 36.51 -29.98
C GLU A 762 -9.21 37.34 -29.83
N ASN A 763 -10.12 36.92 -28.95
CA ASN A 763 -11.34 37.66 -28.65
C ASN A 763 -11.09 38.96 -27.89
N GLY A 764 -9.82 39.27 -27.57
CA GLY A 764 -9.42 40.54 -27.02
C GLY A 764 -9.75 40.73 -25.55
N TYR A 765 -9.80 39.65 -24.75
CA TYR A 765 -10.06 39.70 -23.31
C TYR A 765 -9.18 40.73 -22.58
N TYR A 766 -7.88 40.76 -22.93
CA TYR A 766 -6.91 41.65 -22.31
C TYR A 766 -7.08 43.12 -22.73
N ASN A 767 -7.83 43.45 -23.79
CA ASN A 767 -8.05 44.83 -24.25
C ASN A 767 -8.79 45.71 -23.23
N GLY A 768 -9.57 45.09 -22.34
CA GLY A 768 -10.34 45.80 -21.31
C GLY A 768 -9.64 45.92 -19.95
N ILE A 769 -8.47 45.27 -19.77
CA ILE A 769 -7.77 45.20 -18.47
C ILE A 769 -6.81 46.40 -18.35
N LYS A 770 -6.88 47.13 -17.23
CA LYS A 770 -5.91 48.19 -16.92
C LYS A 770 -4.64 47.62 -16.29
N ALA A 771 -3.55 48.38 -16.36
CA ALA A 771 -2.27 47.97 -15.79
C ALA A 771 -2.35 47.66 -14.28
N GLU A 772 -3.20 48.38 -13.53
CA GLU A 772 -3.37 48.18 -12.08
C GLU A 772 -4.25 46.97 -11.72
N GLU A 773 -5.01 46.46 -12.69
CA GLU A 773 -5.93 45.32 -12.53
C GLU A 773 -5.30 44.01 -13.07
N PHE A 774 -4.17 44.11 -13.76
CA PHE A 774 -3.48 42.95 -14.34
C PHE A 774 -2.70 42.22 -13.25
N ASP A 775 -3.20 41.06 -12.84
CA ASP A 775 -2.45 40.08 -12.07
C ASP A 775 -1.72 39.15 -13.06
N PRO A 776 -0.42 39.37 -13.33
CA PRO A 776 0.30 38.57 -14.31
C PRO A 776 0.29 37.08 -13.92
N TRP A 777 0.37 36.75 -12.62
CA TRP A 777 0.44 35.37 -12.16
C TRP A 777 -0.85 34.61 -12.47
N GLY A 778 -1.97 35.01 -11.87
CA GLY A 778 -3.24 34.31 -12.01
C GLY A 778 -3.88 34.43 -13.39
N MET A 779 -3.57 35.48 -14.15
CA MET A 779 -4.19 35.73 -15.46
C MET A 779 -3.40 35.18 -16.66
N TYR A 780 -2.09 34.93 -16.54
CA TYR A 780 -1.27 34.48 -17.68
C TYR A 780 -0.05 33.63 -17.29
N THR A 781 0.81 34.10 -16.39
CA THR A 781 2.13 33.51 -16.11
C THR A 781 2.03 32.11 -15.51
N VAL A 782 1.00 31.79 -14.71
CA VAL A 782 0.80 30.41 -14.22
C VAL A 782 0.63 29.41 -15.38
N TYR A 783 -0.02 29.82 -16.47
CA TYR A 783 -0.20 28.96 -17.65
C TYR A 783 1.10 28.80 -18.43
N ILE A 784 1.96 29.82 -18.43
CA ILE A 784 3.33 29.73 -18.98
C ILE A 784 4.21 28.84 -18.12
N CYS A 785 4.14 28.93 -16.79
CA CYS A 785 4.83 28.01 -15.90
C CYS A 785 4.41 26.56 -16.18
N ALA A 786 3.11 26.31 -16.32
CA ALA A 786 2.58 24.99 -16.68
C ALA A 786 3.09 24.54 -18.05
N LEU A 787 2.99 25.38 -19.09
CA LEU A 787 3.46 25.04 -20.43
C LEU A 787 4.97 24.75 -20.47
N ALA A 788 5.79 25.58 -19.82
CA ALA A 788 7.25 25.42 -19.80
C ALA A 788 7.64 24.15 -19.05
N THR A 789 6.97 23.89 -17.92
CA THR A 789 7.11 22.64 -17.17
C THR A 789 6.63 21.44 -17.98
N ASN A 790 5.59 21.55 -18.80
CA ASN A 790 5.12 20.43 -19.63
C ASN A 790 6.02 20.20 -20.85
N SER A 791 6.64 21.26 -21.37
CA SER A 791 7.48 21.22 -22.58
C SER A 791 8.87 20.62 -22.33
N GLY A 792 9.35 20.68 -21.08
CA GLY A 792 10.65 20.14 -20.68
C GLY A 792 10.70 19.45 -19.30
N GLY A 793 9.61 19.40 -18.55
CA GLY A 793 9.41 18.50 -17.41
C GLY A 793 8.66 17.24 -17.84
N CYS A 794 8.16 17.23 -19.09
CA CYS A 794 8.83 16.52 -20.18
C CYS A 794 10.27 16.06 -19.86
N LYS A 795 11.31 16.70 -20.39
CA LYS A 795 12.76 16.50 -20.12
C LYS A 795 13.29 16.47 -18.66
N ASP A 796 12.46 16.16 -17.64
CA ASP A 796 12.89 15.50 -16.39
C ASP A 796 11.88 14.46 -15.81
N PHE A 797 10.54 14.57 -16.02
CA PHE A 797 9.57 13.48 -15.70
C PHE A 797 9.16 12.61 -16.88
N LEU A 798 8.92 13.15 -18.07
CA LEU A 798 9.01 12.29 -19.25
C LEU A 798 10.43 11.68 -19.29
N GLU A 799 11.47 12.42 -18.93
CA GLU A 799 12.85 11.91 -18.90
C GLU A 799 13.15 10.89 -17.79
N LYS A 800 12.17 10.63 -16.92
CA LYS A 800 12.24 9.70 -15.78
C LYS A 800 12.69 8.29 -16.20
N ALA A 801 12.43 7.92 -17.46
CA ALA A 801 11.98 6.55 -17.67
C ALA A 801 11.90 6.01 -19.11
N PHE A 802 12.59 6.44 -20.16
CA PHE A 802 12.41 5.81 -21.49
C PHE A 802 12.80 4.30 -21.60
N GLN A 803 12.94 3.54 -20.50
CA GLN A 803 13.64 2.25 -20.45
C GLN A 803 13.07 1.00 -19.71
N LEU A 804 11.78 0.79 -19.43
CA LEU A 804 11.34 -0.19 -18.40
C LEU A 804 10.27 -1.32 -18.63
N ASN A 805 9.15 -1.13 -19.32
CA ASN A 805 8.10 -2.12 -19.66
C ASN A 805 7.59 -1.76 -21.04
N PRO A 806 8.51 -1.62 -21.97
CA PRO A 806 8.17 -0.83 -23.66
C PRO A 806 6.91 -1.33 -24.48
N ASP A 807 5.69 -1.53 -23.99
CA ASP A 807 4.56 -1.97 -24.85
C ASP A 807 4.21 -0.93 -25.92
N LEU A 808 3.58 0.17 -25.53
CA LEU A 808 2.87 1.05 -26.45
C LEU A 808 3.80 2.01 -27.19
N THR A 809 4.22 1.55 -28.37
CA THR A 809 5.19 2.07 -29.38
C THR A 809 5.19 3.55 -29.67
N PHE A 810 4.15 4.24 -29.25
CA PHE A 810 3.88 5.59 -29.62
C PHE A 810 4.48 6.61 -28.63
N ILE A 811 4.98 6.15 -27.47
CA ILE A 811 5.70 7.00 -26.51
C ILE A 811 6.73 7.93 -27.17
N PRO A 812 7.72 7.48 -27.96
CA PRO A 812 8.77 8.31 -28.57
C PRO A 812 8.19 9.39 -29.47
N GLN A 813 7.05 9.12 -30.10
CA GLN A 813 6.37 10.14 -30.89
C GLN A 813 5.79 11.20 -29.97
N ILE A 814 5.27 10.83 -28.80
CA ILE A 814 4.81 11.79 -27.79
C ILE A 814 5.97 12.53 -27.12
N VAL A 815 7.13 11.89 -26.95
CA VAL A 815 8.38 12.53 -26.57
C VAL A 815 8.76 13.62 -27.56
N GLU A 816 8.74 13.30 -28.84
CA GLU A 816 9.00 14.23 -29.93
C GLU A 816 7.97 15.35 -29.95
N LEU A 817 6.69 15.05 -29.73
CA LEU A 817 5.63 16.06 -29.66
C LEU A 817 5.83 17.02 -28.47
N TYR A 818 6.15 16.53 -27.28
CA TYR A 818 6.46 17.40 -26.14
C TYR A 818 7.79 18.15 -26.31
N ALA A 819 8.81 17.53 -26.90
CA ALA A 819 10.04 18.24 -27.28
C ALA A 819 9.77 19.33 -28.32
N GLN A 820 8.87 19.08 -29.27
CA GLN A 820 8.38 20.06 -30.24
C GLN A 820 7.62 21.20 -29.55
N THR A 821 6.83 20.92 -28.49
CA THR A 821 6.27 22.00 -27.65
C THR A 821 7.37 22.84 -26.97
N GLY A 822 8.50 22.22 -26.60
CA GLY A 822 9.69 22.95 -26.12
C GLY A 822 10.31 23.87 -27.17
N CYS A 823 10.39 23.42 -28.42
CA CYS A 823 10.77 24.29 -29.55
C CYS A 823 9.78 25.43 -29.70
N TYR A 824 8.46 25.14 -29.73
CA TYR A 824 7.42 26.17 -29.82
C TYR A 824 7.43 27.16 -28.66
N TRP A 825 7.96 26.78 -27.50
CA TRP A 825 8.07 27.68 -26.35
C TRP A 825 9.28 28.62 -26.45
N ASN A 826 10.49 28.11 -26.70
CA ASN A 826 11.71 28.94 -26.58
C ASN A 826 12.89 28.47 -27.48
N ASN A 827 12.63 27.72 -28.56
CA ASN A 827 13.71 27.26 -29.46
C ASN A 827 13.21 26.94 -30.89
N ASP A 828 12.42 27.83 -31.49
CA ASP A 828 11.85 27.69 -32.85
C ASP A 828 12.34 28.82 -33.77
N ASN A 829 13.66 29.00 -33.87
CA ASN A 829 14.31 29.93 -34.81
C ASN A 829 13.78 31.38 -34.78
N GLY A 830 13.29 31.86 -33.62
CA GLY A 830 12.74 33.21 -33.45
C GLY A 830 11.26 33.35 -33.79
N THR A 831 10.54 32.24 -34.02
CA THR A 831 9.07 32.19 -34.13
C THR A 831 8.39 31.50 -32.95
N ASP A 832 9.14 31.13 -31.91
CA ASP A 832 8.64 30.55 -30.66
C ASP A 832 7.87 31.56 -29.79
N LEU A 833 7.12 31.04 -28.82
CA LEU A 833 6.22 31.81 -27.95
C LEU A 833 6.96 32.89 -27.15
N GLU A 834 8.17 32.61 -26.67
CA GLU A 834 9.03 33.59 -25.99
C GLU A 834 9.47 34.70 -26.97
N ALA A 835 9.94 34.35 -28.18
CA ALA A 835 10.31 35.33 -29.21
C ALA A 835 9.12 36.20 -29.67
N LEU A 836 7.90 35.66 -29.66
CA LEU A 836 6.66 36.37 -29.96
C LEU A 836 6.17 37.29 -28.82
N GLY A 837 6.84 37.30 -27.67
CA GLY A 837 6.45 38.09 -26.50
C GLY A 837 5.25 37.52 -25.74
N GLY A 838 4.96 36.24 -25.95
CA GLY A 838 3.91 35.48 -25.25
C GLY A 838 4.46 34.52 -24.19
N GLY A 839 5.77 34.55 -23.92
CA GLY A 839 6.44 33.68 -22.94
C GLY A 839 6.50 34.29 -21.54
N PHE A 840 7.58 34.03 -20.79
CA PHE A 840 7.81 34.67 -19.50
C PHE A 840 8.06 36.19 -19.62
N ASN A 841 8.48 36.64 -20.80
CA ASN A 841 8.62 38.04 -21.17
C ASN A 841 7.30 38.77 -21.51
N VAL A 842 6.14 38.14 -21.29
CA VAL A 842 4.83 38.72 -21.63
C VAL A 842 4.61 40.10 -20.99
N THR A 843 4.03 41.01 -21.77
CA THR A 843 3.56 42.30 -21.26
C THR A 843 2.10 42.49 -21.61
N LEU A 844 1.37 43.26 -20.78
CA LEU A 844 -0.02 43.62 -21.07
C LEU A 844 -0.14 44.31 -22.44
N ASN A 845 0.85 45.12 -22.83
CA ASN A 845 0.91 45.76 -24.14
C ASN A 845 1.01 44.72 -25.28
N ALA A 846 1.84 43.68 -25.15
CA ALA A 846 1.92 42.60 -26.14
C ALA A 846 0.58 41.86 -26.33
N LEU A 847 -0.19 41.68 -25.25
CA LEU A 847 -1.52 41.06 -25.27
C LEU A 847 -2.64 42.00 -25.79
N GLN A 848 -2.37 43.31 -25.89
CA GLN A 848 -3.32 44.34 -26.34
C GLN A 848 -2.99 44.91 -27.73
N ASN A 849 -1.75 44.75 -28.23
CA ASN A 849 -1.35 45.07 -29.61
C ASN A 849 -2.21 44.27 -30.61
N LYS A 850 -2.25 44.64 -31.90
CA LYS A 850 -3.24 44.08 -32.86
C LYS A 850 -2.62 43.41 -34.09
N GLU A 851 -1.39 42.94 -33.90
CA GLU A 851 -0.73 41.91 -34.72
C GLU A 851 -0.19 40.76 -33.84
N THR A 852 0.35 41.07 -32.65
CA THR A 852 0.98 40.10 -31.73
C THR A 852 0.04 39.03 -31.15
N PRO A 853 -1.21 39.34 -30.70
CA PRO A 853 -2.13 38.33 -30.16
C PRO A 853 -2.51 37.22 -31.15
N GLY A 854 -2.62 37.56 -32.44
CA GLY A 854 -2.91 36.58 -33.49
C GLY A 854 -1.74 35.61 -33.72
N GLN A 855 -0.50 36.10 -33.58
CA GLN A 855 0.70 35.26 -33.67
C GLN A 855 0.85 34.37 -32.43
N ILE A 856 0.62 34.91 -31.23
CA ILE A 856 0.61 34.14 -29.97
C ILE A 856 -0.48 33.06 -30.03
N ALA A 857 -1.71 33.42 -30.41
CA ALA A 857 -2.81 32.47 -30.52
C ALA A 857 -2.56 31.38 -31.57
N ALA A 858 -2.05 31.75 -32.76
CA ALA A 858 -1.66 30.78 -33.78
C ALA A 858 -0.60 29.80 -33.25
N LYS A 859 0.41 30.30 -32.51
CA LYS A 859 1.43 29.44 -31.88
C LYS A 859 0.80 28.52 -30.83
N LEU A 860 -0.10 29.01 -29.96
CA LEU A 860 -0.85 28.18 -29.00
C LEU A 860 -1.69 27.08 -29.67
N LEU A 861 -2.20 27.30 -30.89
CA LEU A 861 -2.89 26.27 -31.66
C LEU A 861 -1.93 25.18 -32.19
N GLU A 862 -0.65 25.50 -32.41
CA GLU A 862 0.37 24.49 -32.72
C GLU A 862 0.65 23.59 -31.50
N PHE A 863 0.70 24.16 -30.28
CA PHE A 863 0.72 23.36 -29.05
C PHE A 863 -0.53 22.48 -28.91
N ALA A 864 -1.72 23.05 -29.16
CA ALA A 864 -2.97 22.30 -29.11
C ALA A 864 -2.93 21.09 -30.06
N LYS A 865 -2.40 21.28 -31.27
CA LYS A 865 -2.23 20.21 -32.25
C LYS A 865 -1.27 19.13 -31.74
N CYS A 866 -0.13 19.49 -31.16
CA CYS A 866 0.76 18.50 -30.55
C CYS A 866 0.03 17.68 -29.48
N ILE A 867 -0.76 18.32 -28.61
CA ILE A 867 -1.53 17.60 -27.59
C ILE A 867 -2.67 16.76 -28.20
N GLU A 868 -3.31 17.18 -29.29
CA GLU A 868 -4.26 16.36 -30.06
C GLU A 868 -3.59 15.14 -30.68
N ASP A 869 -2.38 15.30 -31.21
CA ASP A 869 -1.58 14.20 -31.76
C ASP A 869 -1.15 13.24 -30.63
N VAL A 870 -0.80 13.76 -29.44
CA VAL A 870 -0.54 12.96 -28.23
C VAL A 870 -1.76 12.09 -27.86
N VAL A 871 -2.94 12.69 -27.79
CA VAL A 871 -4.19 11.97 -27.49
C VAL A 871 -4.50 10.95 -28.58
N THR A 872 -4.37 11.32 -29.85
CA THR A 872 -4.64 10.43 -30.99
C THR A 872 -3.73 9.22 -31.01
N LEU A 873 -2.42 9.40 -30.74
CA LEU A 873 -1.45 8.32 -30.66
C LEU A 873 -1.80 7.32 -29.57
N ILE A 874 -2.28 7.84 -28.44
CA ILE A 874 -2.74 7.04 -27.32
C ILE A 874 -4.01 6.25 -27.66
N GLU A 875 -5.04 6.92 -28.17
CA GLU A 875 -6.33 6.29 -28.47
C GLU A 875 -6.18 5.26 -29.60
N SER A 876 -5.35 5.55 -30.60
CA SER A 876 -5.04 4.63 -31.70
C SER A 876 -4.38 3.34 -31.23
N PHE A 877 -3.62 3.35 -30.13
CA PHE A 877 -3.22 2.11 -29.47
C PHE A 877 -4.46 1.32 -29.07
N GLN A 878 -5.30 1.97 -28.26
CA GLN A 878 -6.34 1.26 -27.52
C GLN A 878 -7.26 0.54 -28.46
N GLU A 879 -7.59 1.18 -29.58
CA GLU A 879 -8.43 0.63 -30.62
C GLU A 879 -7.80 -0.58 -31.32
N ASN A 880 -6.51 -0.49 -31.70
CA ASN A 880 -5.77 -1.60 -32.30
C ASN A 880 -5.56 -2.78 -31.32
N LYS A 881 -5.75 -2.56 -30.02
CA LYS A 881 -5.64 -3.60 -28.99
C LYS A 881 -6.93 -4.43 -28.79
N HIS A 882 -8.05 -4.02 -29.38
CA HIS A 882 -9.38 -4.63 -29.21
C HIS A 882 -10.04 -5.13 -30.52
N GLY A 883 -9.41 -4.91 -31.68
CA GLY A 883 -9.76 -5.54 -32.96
C GLY A 883 -8.95 -6.82 -33.19
#